data_AF-A0A026VU11-F1
#
_entry.id   AF-A0A026VU11-F1
#
_cell.length_a   1.000
_cell.length_b   1.000
_cell.length_c   1.000
_cell.angle_alpha   90.00
_cell.angle_beta   90.00
_cell.angle_gamma   90.00
#
_symmetry.space_group_name_H-M   'P 1'
#
loop_
_entity.id
_entity.type
_entity.pdbx_description
1 polymer ?
#
loop_
_entity_poly.entity_id
_entity_poly.type
_entity_poly.pdbx_seq_one_letter_code
_entity_poly.pdbx_strand_id
1 'polypeptide(L)'
;MRKAALRQITDKAREFGAGPLFNQILPLLMSPTLEDQERHLLVKVIDRILYKLDDLVRPYVHKILVVIEPLLIDEDYYARVEGREIISNLAKAAGLATMISTMRPDIDNIDEYVRNTTARAFAVVASALGIPSLLPFLKAVCRSKKSWQARHTGIKIVQQIAILMGCAILPHLKSLVEIIEHGLVDEQQKVRTITALAIAALAEAATPYGIESFDSVLKPLWKGIRTHRGKGLAAFLKAIGYLIPLMDAEYANYYTREVMLILIREFQSPDEEMKKIVLKVVKQCCATDGVEAQYIKDEILPHFFKHFWNHRMALDRRNYRQLVDTTVEIANKVGASEIINRVVDDLKDENEQYRKMVMETIEKIMGNLGAADVDSRLEEQLIDGILYAFQEQTTEDVVMLNGFGTIVNTLGKRVKAYLPQICGTILWRLNNKSAKVRQQAADLISRIAVVMKTCQEEKLMGHLGVVLYEYLGEEYPEVLGSILGALKAIVNVIGMTKMTPPIKDLLPRLTPILKNRHEKVQENCIDLVGRIADRGPEYVSAREWMRICFELLELLKAHKKAIRRATVNTFGYIAKAIGPHDVLATLLNNLKVQERQNRVCTTVAIAIVAETCSPFTVLPALMNEYRVPELNVQNGVLKSLSFLFEYIGEMGKDYIYAVSPLLEDALMDRDLVHRQTACAAIKHMALGVYGFGCEDALIHLLNHVWPNVFETSPHLVQAFMDAVDGLRVALGPIKILQYTLQGLFHPARKVRDVYWKIYNSLYIGGQDALVAGYPRIMNDPKNQYIRYELDYVL
;
A
#
# COMPACT_ATOMS: atom_id res chain seq x y z
N MET A 1 8.44 10.74 28.81
CA MET A 1 9.07 9.72 29.68
C MET A 1 9.48 8.46 28.91
N ARG A 2 8.56 7.67 28.34
CA ARG A 2 8.88 6.39 27.64
C ARG A 2 10.02 6.47 26.62
N LYS A 3 10.04 7.49 25.75
CA LYS A 3 11.12 7.68 24.74
C LYS A 3 12.51 7.87 25.37
N ALA A 4 12.58 8.57 26.50
CA ALA A 4 13.83 8.79 27.22
C ALA A 4 14.27 7.50 27.93
N ALA A 5 13.34 6.81 28.61
CA ALA A 5 13.60 5.52 29.26
C ALA A 5 14.06 4.45 28.25
N LEU A 6 13.44 4.37 27.07
CA LEU A 6 13.84 3.45 26.00
C LEU A 6 15.26 3.72 25.52
N ARG A 7 15.71 4.98 25.45
CA ARG A 7 17.10 5.29 25.11
C ARG A 7 18.06 4.83 26.21
N GLN A 8 17.73 5.14 27.46
CA GLN A 8 18.56 4.75 28.60
C GLN A 8 18.73 3.24 28.72
N ILE A 9 17.63 2.46 28.60
CA ILE A 9 17.71 1.00 28.68
C ILE A 9 18.48 0.40 27.51
N THR A 10 18.42 1.00 26.31
CA THR A 10 19.16 0.50 25.14
C THR A 10 20.64 0.81 25.20
N ASP A 11 21.00 2.00 25.70
CA ASP A 11 22.39 2.42 25.81
C ASP A 11 23.10 1.64 26.92
N LYS A 12 22.39 1.35 28.02
CA LYS A 12 22.88 0.59 29.17
C LYS A 12 22.57 -0.91 29.16
N ALA A 13 22.02 -1.45 28.07
CA ALA A 13 21.60 -2.86 28.01
C ALA A 13 22.73 -3.84 28.37
N ARG A 14 23.96 -3.59 27.88
CA ARG A 14 25.14 -4.41 28.19
C ARG A 14 25.60 -4.26 29.64
N GLU A 15 25.42 -3.08 30.25
CA GLU A 15 25.78 -2.81 31.64
C GLU A 15 24.84 -3.57 32.60
N PHE A 16 23.54 -3.62 32.30
CA PHE A 16 22.56 -4.32 33.13
C PHE A 16 22.61 -5.85 33.01
N GLY A 17 23.07 -6.38 31.87
CA GLY A 17 23.16 -7.82 31.62
C GLY A 17 21.83 -8.50 31.27
N ALA A 18 21.91 -9.63 30.56
CA ALA A 18 20.74 -10.33 30.02
C ALA A 18 19.82 -10.91 31.11
N GLY A 19 20.40 -11.46 32.18
CA GLY A 19 19.64 -12.13 33.24
C GLY A 19 18.64 -11.22 33.96
N PRO A 20 19.10 -10.11 34.60
CA PRO A 20 18.20 -9.18 35.28
C PRO A 20 17.12 -8.61 34.37
N LEU A 21 17.48 -8.24 33.13
CA LEU A 21 16.55 -7.71 32.14
C LEU A 21 15.44 -8.70 31.82
N PHE A 22 15.77 -9.93 31.39
CA PHE A 22 14.75 -10.90 31.00
C PHE A 22 13.95 -11.43 32.19
N ASN A 23 14.56 -11.58 33.37
CA ASN A 23 13.82 -12.02 34.57
C ASN A 23 12.76 -10.99 35.00
N GLN A 24 12.94 -9.70 34.70
CA GLN A 24 11.96 -8.67 35.02
C GLN A 24 10.97 -8.41 33.88
N ILE A 25 11.41 -8.48 32.62
CA ILE A 25 10.57 -8.16 31.46
C ILE A 25 9.64 -9.32 31.09
N LEU A 26 10.11 -10.57 31.10
CA LEU A 26 9.31 -11.71 30.66
C LEU A 26 8.03 -11.95 31.50
N PRO A 27 8.05 -11.81 32.85
CA PRO A 27 6.83 -11.93 33.64
C PRO A 27 5.79 -10.85 33.32
N LEU A 28 6.22 -9.63 32.97
CA LEU A 28 5.30 -8.56 32.57
C LEU A 28 4.56 -8.93 31.28
N LEU A 29 5.25 -9.56 30.33
CA LEU A 29 4.66 -9.99 29.07
C LEU A 29 3.65 -11.15 29.24
N MET A 30 3.82 -11.96 30.31
CA MET A 30 2.88 -13.03 30.66
C MET A 30 1.67 -12.55 31.47
N SER A 31 1.60 -11.26 31.85
CA SER A 31 0.47 -10.77 32.62
C SER A 31 -0.82 -10.76 31.77
N PRO A 32 -1.91 -11.38 32.24
CA PRO A 32 -3.19 -11.38 31.50
C PRO A 32 -3.85 -9.99 31.48
N THR A 33 -3.40 -9.05 32.32
CA THR A 33 -3.93 -7.68 32.38
C THR A 33 -3.22 -6.72 31.42
N LEU A 34 -2.28 -7.20 30.62
CA LEU A 34 -1.46 -6.37 29.75
C LEU A 34 -2.22 -5.99 28.48
N GLU A 35 -2.37 -4.69 28.23
CA GLU A 35 -2.99 -4.20 27.01
C GLU A 35 -2.08 -4.44 25.78
N ASP A 36 -2.67 -4.58 24.60
CA ASP A 36 -1.93 -4.84 23.36
C ASP A 36 -0.89 -3.75 23.06
N GLN A 37 -1.22 -2.48 23.36
CA GLN A 37 -0.31 -1.36 23.20
C GLN A 37 0.89 -1.43 24.17
N GLU A 38 0.68 -1.95 25.38
CA GLU A 38 1.75 -2.14 26.36
C GLU A 38 2.63 -3.34 26.00
N ARG A 39 2.01 -4.42 25.51
CA ARG A 39 2.68 -5.59 24.93
C ARG A 39 3.60 -5.18 23.79
N HIS A 40 3.11 -4.36 22.86
CA HIS A 40 3.90 -3.81 21.76
C HIS A 40 5.15 -3.07 22.25
N LEU A 41 5.01 -2.27 23.30
CA LEU A 41 6.13 -1.52 23.87
C LEU A 41 7.17 -2.43 24.52
N LEU A 42 6.73 -3.46 25.25
CA LEU A 42 7.64 -4.45 25.83
C LEU A 42 8.37 -5.24 24.74
N VAL A 43 7.67 -5.63 23.67
CA VAL A 43 8.29 -6.27 22.50
C VAL A 43 9.38 -5.38 21.90
N LYS A 44 9.12 -4.09 21.71
CA LYS A 44 10.13 -3.15 21.20
C LYS A 44 11.30 -2.95 22.17
N VAL A 45 11.11 -3.11 23.48
CA VAL A 45 12.21 -3.13 24.43
C VAL A 45 13.03 -4.40 24.26
N ILE A 46 12.39 -5.58 24.24
CA ILE A 46 13.03 -6.90 24.06
C ILE A 46 13.87 -6.92 22.78
N ASP A 47 13.31 -6.46 21.68
CA ASP A 47 13.98 -6.42 20.39
C ASP A 47 15.29 -5.61 20.44
N ARG A 48 15.24 -4.40 21.01
CA ARG A 48 16.43 -3.55 21.10
C ARG A 48 17.48 -4.06 22.08
N ILE A 49 17.07 -4.71 23.18
CA ILE A 49 18.05 -5.31 24.12
C ILE A 49 18.67 -6.57 23.51
N LEU A 50 17.93 -7.39 22.77
CA LEU A 50 18.46 -8.58 22.08
C LEU A 50 19.58 -8.18 21.11
N TYR A 51 19.35 -7.14 20.31
CA TYR A 51 20.36 -6.62 19.38
C TYR A 51 21.65 -6.17 20.07
N LYS A 52 21.56 -5.64 21.30
CA LYS A 52 22.73 -5.16 22.05
C LYS A 52 23.45 -6.27 22.82
N LEU A 53 22.71 -7.24 23.35
CA LEU A 53 23.23 -8.29 24.22
C LEU A 53 23.94 -9.42 23.46
N ASP A 54 23.58 -9.64 22.18
CA ASP A 54 24.23 -10.61 21.29
C ASP A 54 24.38 -12.00 21.95
N ASP A 55 25.59 -12.53 22.10
CA ASP A 55 25.84 -13.87 22.68
C ASP A 55 25.34 -14.09 24.13
N LEU A 56 25.13 -13.03 24.90
CA LEU A 56 24.70 -13.12 26.31
C LEU A 56 23.28 -13.71 26.47
N VAL A 57 22.53 -13.83 25.38
CA VAL A 57 21.13 -14.30 25.39
C VAL A 57 21.01 -15.83 25.40
N ARG A 58 22.07 -16.57 25.05
CA ARG A 58 22.05 -18.03 24.84
C ARG A 58 21.44 -18.84 26.00
N PRO A 59 21.74 -18.56 27.29
CA PRO A 59 21.15 -19.32 28.41
C PRO A 59 19.65 -19.06 28.61
N TYR A 60 19.12 -17.96 28.05
CA TYR A 60 17.74 -17.51 28.25
C TYR A 60 16.83 -17.83 27.05
N VAL A 61 17.36 -18.44 25.99
CA VAL A 61 16.63 -18.75 24.75
C VAL A 61 15.33 -19.52 25.04
N HIS A 62 15.39 -20.58 25.86
CA HIS A 62 14.19 -21.35 26.22
C HIS A 62 13.12 -20.49 26.90
N LYS A 63 13.52 -19.67 27.89
CA LYS A 63 12.59 -18.79 28.61
C LYS A 63 11.96 -17.75 27.69
N ILE A 64 12.72 -17.22 26.75
CA ILE A 64 12.21 -16.26 25.77
C ILE A 64 11.23 -16.97 24.82
N LEU A 65 11.58 -18.15 24.29
CA LEU A 65 10.73 -18.90 23.38
C LEU A 65 9.38 -19.26 24.00
N VAL A 66 9.34 -19.75 25.24
CA VAL A 66 8.09 -20.10 25.93
C VAL A 66 7.11 -18.92 26.02
N VAL A 67 7.63 -17.69 26.15
CA VAL A 67 6.81 -16.47 26.25
C VAL A 67 6.41 -15.94 24.88
N ILE A 68 7.27 -16.08 23.87
CA ILE A 68 7.08 -15.47 22.54
C ILE A 68 6.38 -16.41 21.54
N GLU A 69 6.56 -17.72 21.67
CA GLU A 69 5.94 -18.72 20.79
C GLU A 69 4.41 -18.62 20.70
N PRO A 70 3.67 -18.41 21.81
CA PRO A 70 2.22 -18.19 21.76
C PRO A 70 1.80 -17.00 20.89
N LEU A 71 2.63 -15.96 20.78
CA LEU A 71 2.32 -14.80 19.95
C LEU A 71 2.23 -15.17 18.46
N LEU A 72 2.86 -16.26 18.01
CA LEU A 72 2.82 -16.71 16.62
C LEU A 72 1.44 -17.21 16.16
N ILE A 73 0.55 -17.50 17.10
CA ILE A 73 -0.82 -17.99 16.87
C ILE A 73 -1.90 -17.03 17.38
N ASP A 74 -1.51 -15.85 17.89
CA ASP A 74 -2.44 -14.82 18.35
C ASP A 74 -3.42 -14.45 17.22
N GLU A 75 -4.63 -14.02 17.56
CA GLU A 75 -5.64 -13.58 16.58
C GLU A 75 -5.21 -12.29 15.87
N ASP A 76 -4.51 -11.40 16.60
CA ASP A 76 -3.98 -10.17 16.04
C ASP A 76 -2.79 -10.44 15.11
N TYR A 77 -2.85 -9.85 13.92
CA TYR A 77 -1.77 -9.91 12.96
C TYR A 77 -0.50 -9.22 13.45
N TYR A 78 -0.61 -8.09 14.17
CA TYR A 78 0.56 -7.34 14.62
C TYR A 78 1.32 -8.09 15.71
N ALA A 79 0.62 -8.66 16.70
CA ALA A 79 1.21 -9.56 17.68
C ALA A 79 1.97 -10.74 17.03
N ARG A 80 1.40 -11.35 15.97
CA ARG A 80 2.10 -12.42 15.22
C ARG A 80 3.38 -11.93 14.54
N VAL A 81 3.36 -10.74 13.93
CA VAL A 81 4.56 -10.17 13.27
C VAL A 81 5.64 -9.86 14.29
N GLU A 82 5.26 -9.32 15.43
CA GLU A 82 6.14 -9.02 16.56
C GLU A 82 6.81 -10.27 17.14
N GLY A 83 6.05 -11.34 17.36
CA GLY A 83 6.61 -12.62 17.76
C GLY A 83 7.64 -13.16 16.76
N ARG A 84 7.38 -12.99 15.45
CA ARG A 84 8.33 -13.37 14.39
C ARG A 84 9.60 -12.52 14.41
N GLU A 85 9.48 -11.20 14.61
CA GLU A 85 10.62 -10.28 14.69
C GLU A 85 11.55 -10.67 15.85
N ILE A 86 10.97 -10.92 17.04
CA ILE A 86 11.75 -11.33 18.21
C ILE A 86 12.44 -12.68 17.98
N ILE A 87 11.73 -13.70 17.48
CA ILE A 87 12.33 -15.02 17.24
C ILE A 87 13.43 -14.94 16.16
N SER A 88 13.25 -14.11 15.13
CA SER A 88 14.25 -13.88 14.09
C SER A 88 15.54 -13.27 14.66
N ASN A 89 15.40 -12.23 15.49
CA ASN A 89 16.55 -11.58 16.11
C ASN A 89 17.20 -12.45 17.20
N LEU A 90 16.40 -13.21 17.95
CA LEU A 90 16.89 -14.22 18.88
C LEU A 90 17.68 -15.31 18.16
N ALA A 91 17.20 -15.79 17.00
CA ALA A 91 17.90 -16.79 16.21
C ALA A 91 19.27 -16.30 15.71
N LYS A 92 19.35 -15.03 15.29
CA LYS A 92 20.62 -14.39 14.88
C LYS A 92 21.59 -14.21 16.05
N ALA A 93 21.10 -13.86 17.23
CA ALA A 93 21.94 -13.66 18.42
C ALA A 93 22.37 -15.00 19.08
N ALA A 94 21.48 -16.00 19.14
CA ALA A 94 21.76 -17.28 19.79
C ALA A 94 22.45 -18.31 18.89
N GLY A 95 22.25 -18.20 17.58
CA GLY A 95 22.75 -19.14 16.58
C GLY A 95 21.92 -20.42 16.45
N LEU A 96 22.05 -21.08 15.28
CA LEU A 96 21.22 -22.23 14.89
C LEU A 96 21.30 -23.42 15.85
N ALA A 97 22.52 -23.79 16.27
CA ALA A 97 22.74 -24.97 17.12
C ALA A 97 22.01 -24.85 18.46
N THR A 98 22.06 -23.65 19.08
CA THR A 98 21.36 -23.34 20.32
C THR A 98 19.85 -23.47 20.12
N MET A 99 19.29 -22.84 19.07
CA MET A 99 17.86 -22.90 18.76
C MET A 99 17.36 -24.35 18.56
N ILE A 100 18.09 -25.16 17.77
CA ILE A 100 17.74 -26.57 17.55
C ILE A 100 17.79 -27.34 18.87
N SER A 101 18.85 -27.18 19.66
CA SER A 101 19.00 -27.91 20.92
C SER A 101 17.88 -27.61 21.91
N THR A 102 17.42 -26.36 21.95
CA THR A 102 16.36 -25.90 22.86
C THR A 102 14.98 -26.40 22.45
N MET A 103 14.64 -26.36 21.16
CA MET A 103 13.30 -26.68 20.67
C MET A 103 13.11 -28.16 20.30
N ARG A 104 14.19 -28.94 20.21
CA ARG A 104 14.12 -30.36 19.83
C ARG A 104 13.21 -31.20 20.75
N PRO A 105 13.21 -31.04 22.08
CA PRO A 105 12.30 -31.78 22.96
C PRO A 105 10.81 -31.48 22.73
N ASP A 106 10.49 -30.32 22.14
CA ASP A 106 9.10 -29.89 21.93
C ASP A 106 8.49 -30.47 20.65
N ILE A 107 9.30 -31.07 19.76
CA ILE A 107 8.86 -31.62 18.48
C ILE A 107 7.99 -32.87 18.62
N ASP A 108 8.33 -33.74 19.57
CA ASP A 108 7.60 -34.98 19.87
C ASP A 108 6.79 -34.90 21.17
N ASN A 109 6.60 -33.70 21.70
CA ASN A 109 5.71 -33.44 22.84
C ASN A 109 4.30 -33.98 22.55
N ILE A 110 3.61 -34.50 23.56
CA ILE A 110 2.27 -35.07 23.43
C ILE A 110 1.23 -33.97 23.10
N ASP A 111 1.45 -32.76 23.61
CA ASP A 111 0.56 -31.62 23.37
C ASP A 111 0.65 -31.11 21.93
N GLU A 112 -0.49 -31.02 21.25
CA GLU A 112 -0.58 -30.47 19.89
C GLU A 112 -0.35 -28.97 19.84
N TYR A 113 -0.69 -28.24 20.91
CA TYR A 113 -0.48 -26.81 21.00
C TYR A 113 1.00 -26.48 20.93
N VAL A 114 1.82 -27.10 21.79
CA VAL A 114 3.28 -26.93 21.81
C VAL A 114 3.88 -27.28 20.45
N ARG A 115 3.54 -28.45 19.88
CA ARG A 115 4.04 -28.83 18.55
C ARG A 115 3.67 -27.80 17.46
N ASN A 116 2.50 -27.19 17.53
CA ASN A 116 2.05 -26.18 16.56
C ASN A 116 2.84 -24.87 16.68
N THR A 117 3.08 -24.37 17.89
CA THR A 117 3.85 -23.15 18.11
C THR A 117 5.32 -23.37 17.77
N THR A 118 5.89 -24.50 18.18
CA THR A 118 7.27 -24.89 17.86
C THR A 118 7.48 -25.03 16.35
N ALA A 119 6.51 -25.60 15.61
CA ALA A 119 6.61 -25.69 14.16
C ALA A 119 6.67 -24.32 13.46
N ARG A 120 5.88 -23.35 13.95
CA ARG A 120 5.89 -21.97 13.47
C ARG A 120 7.19 -21.27 13.83
N ALA A 121 7.70 -21.46 15.05
CA ALA A 121 8.95 -20.89 15.49
C ALA A 121 10.13 -21.43 14.65
N PHE A 122 10.20 -22.72 14.34
CA PHE A 122 11.22 -23.26 13.44
C PHE A 122 11.15 -22.67 12.03
N ALA A 123 9.95 -22.37 11.51
CA ALA A 123 9.83 -21.69 10.23
C ALA A 123 10.41 -20.26 10.27
N VAL A 124 10.22 -19.54 11.37
CA VAL A 124 10.84 -18.22 11.58
C VAL A 124 12.36 -18.33 11.71
N VAL A 125 12.86 -19.36 12.40
CA VAL A 125 14.31 -19.62 12.47
C VAL A 125 14.88 -19.91 11.08
N ALA A 126 14.17 -20.69 10.26
CA ALA A 126 14.55 -20.98 8.88
C ALA A 126 14.57 -19.71 8.01
N SER A 127 13.63 -18.78 8.20
CA SER A 127 13.63 -17.51 7.47
C SER A 127 14.75 -16.56 7.92
N ALA A 128 15.16 -16.63 9.18
CA ALA A 128 16.21 -15.78 9.74
C ALA A 128 17.64 -16.26 9.40
N LEU A 129 17.87 -17.57 9.43
CA LEU A 129 19.20 -18.18 9.26
C LEU A 129 19.39 -18.90 7.91
N GLY A 130 18.32 -18.98 7.11
CA GLY A 130 18.32 -19.62 5.79
C GLY A 130 17.90 -21.09 5.85
N ILE A 131 17.03 -21.49 4.91
CA ILE A 131 16.53 -22.87 4.77
C ILE A 131 17.66 -23.91 4.68
N PRO A 132 18.76 -23.70 3.91
CA PRO A 132 19.80 -24.73 3.74
C PRO A 132 20.39 -25.27 5.04
N SER A 133 20.55 -24.39 6.03
CA SER A 133 21.11 -24.71 7.34
C SER A 133 20.23 -25.65 8.16
N LEU A 134 18.90 -25.60 7.95
CA LEU A 134 17.91 -26.40 8.67
C LEU A 134 17.53 -27.71 7.94
N LEU A 135 17.89 -27.88 6.66
CA LEU A 135 17.53 -29.07 5.87
C LEU A 135 17.98 -30.39 6.51
N PRO A 136 19.22 -30.55 7.04
CA PRO A 136 19.63 -31.81 7.66
C PRO A 136 18.76 -32.18 8.86
N PHE A 137 18.38 -31.18 9.65
CA PHE A 137 17.49 -31.35 10.79
C PHE A 137 16.08 -31.79 10.34
N LEU A 138 15.50 -31.12 9.34
CA LEU A 138 14.19 -31.48 8.80
C LEU A 138 14.18 -32.90 8.23
N LYS A 139 15.24 -33.30 7.51
CA LYS A 139 15.38 -34.66 6.96
C LYS A 139 15.39 -35.71 8.07
N ALA A 140 16.06 -35.45 9.19
CA ALA A 140 16.09 -36.35 10.33
C ALA A 140 14.75 -36.44 11.06
N VAL A 141 14.08 -35.31 11.27
CA VAL A 141 12.79 -35.24 11.99
C VAL A 141 11.66 -35.87 11.17
N CYS A 142 11.56 -35.54 9.87
CA CYS A 142 10.50 -36.07 9.00
C CYS A 142 10.60 -37.59 8.79
N ARG A 143 11.81 -38.17 8.90
CA ARG A 143 12.07 -39.62 8.78
C ARG A 143 12.26 -40.32 10.13
N SER A 144 11.90 -39.67 11.23
CA SER A 144 12.05 -40.24 12.57
C SER A 144 11.19 -41.49 12.74
N LYS A 145 11.83 -42.60 13.14
CA LYS A 145 11.14 -43.85 13.50
C LYS A 145 10.63 -43.87 14.95
N LYS A 146 10.98 -42.87 15.77
CA LYS A 146 10.68 -42.86 17.21
C LYS A 146 9.22 -42.53 17.50
N SER A 147 8.67 -41.53 16.82
CA SER A 147 7.31 -41.03 17.06
C SER A 147 6.72 -40.48 15.77
N TRP A 148 5.42 -40.73 15.56
CA TRP A 148 4.70 -40.14 14.43
C TRP A 148 4.47 -38.64 14.64
N GLN A 149 4.44 -38.18 15.89
CA GLN A 149 4.36 -36.77 16.28
C GLN A 149 5.57 -35.99 15.74
N ALA A 150 6.79 -36.54 15.86
CA ALA A 150 7.98 -35.91 15.29
C ALA A 150 7.86 -35.76 13.78
N ARG A 151 7.42 -36.82 13.07
CA ARG A 151 7.21 -36.79 11.61
C ARG A 151 6.18 -35.73 11.23
N HIS A 152 5.04 -35.72 11.91
CA HIS A 152 3.97 -34.75 11.72
C HIS A 152 4.45 -33.30 11.92
N THR A 153 5.13 -33.02 13.03
CA THR A 153 5.67 -31.68 13.34
C THR A 153 6.73 -31.28 12.32
N GLY A 154 7.63 -32.18 11.93
CA GLY A 154 8.63 -31.94 10.89
C GLY A 154 8.03 -31.48 9.57
N ILE A 155 7.00 -32.19 9.10
CA ILE A 155 6.27 -31.82 7.87
C ILE A 155 5.51 -30.50 8.05
N LYS A 156 4.97 -30.25 9.24
CA LYS A 156 4.34 -28.97 9.58
C LYS A 156 5.33 -27.81 9.54
N ILE A 157 6.59 -28.01 9.94
CA ILE A 157 7.64 -26.99 9.78
C ILE A 157 7.82 -26.65 8.29
N VAL A 158 7.89 -27.66 7.41
CA VAL A 158 7.99 -27.44 5.96
C VAL A 158 6.78 -26.65 5.42
N GLN A 159 5.57 -26.96 5.88
CA GLN A 159 4.37 -26.18 5.53
C GLN A 159 4.48 -24.71 5.99
N GLN A 160 4.94 -24.46 7.22
CA GLN A 160 5.07 -23.10 7.74
C GLN A 160 6.22 -22.34 7.08
N ILE A 161 7.33 -23.02 6.72
CA ILE A 161 8.38 -22.44 5.86
C ILE A 161 7.75 -22.02 4.53
N ALA A 162 6.86 -22.84 3.97
CA ALA A 162 6.24 -22.52 2.70
C ALA A 162 5.39 -21.24 2.77
N ILE A 163 4.57 -21.13 3.82
CA ILE A 163 3.70 -19.97 4.05
C ILE A 163 4.51 -18.70 4.37
N LEU A 164 5.62 -18.82 5.12
CA LEU A 164 6.40 -17.67 5.57
C LEU A 164 7.34 -17.13 4.50
N MET A 165 7.97 -18.01 3.71
CA MET A 165 8.96 -17.63 2.70
C MET A 165 8.32 -17.25 1.36
N GLY A 166 7.12 -17.77 1.05
CA GLY A 166 6.46 -17.55 -0.23
C GLY A 166 7.34 -17.98 -1.41
N CYS A 167 7.48 -17.14 -2.43
CA CYS A 167 8.26 -17.46 -3.64
C CYS A 167 9.76 -17.73 -3.39
N ALA A 168 10.32 -17.34 -2.24
CA ALA A 168 11.74 -17.54 -1.93
C ALA A 168 12.13 -19.02 -1.69
N ILE A 169 11.17 -19.95 -1.73
CA ILE A 169 11.43 -21.38 -1.56
C ILE A 169 12.01 -22.02 -2.82
N LEU A 170 11.81 -21.41 -3.99
CA LEU A 170 12.09 -22.04 -5.29
C LEU A 170 13.47 -22.73 -5.40
N PRO A 171 14.59 -22.14 -4.92
CA PRO A 171 15.91 -22.79 -4.95
C PRO A 171 16.04 -24.04 -4.08
N HIS A 172 15.15 -24.19 -3.09
CA HIS A 172 15.15 -25.26 -2.09
C HIS A 172 13.95 -26.21 -2.22
N LEU A 173 13.08 -25.97 -3.20
CA LEU A 173 11.82 -26.67 -3.37
C LEU A 173 12.01 -28.18 -3.51
N LYS A 174 12.87 -28.61 -4.45
CA LYS A 174 13.19 -30.03 -4.68
C LYS A 174 13.62 -30.73 -3.39
N SER A 175 14.54 -30.11 -2.63
CA SER A 175 15.02 -30.68 -1.37
C SER A 175 13.92 -30.78 -0.32
N LEU A 176 13.02 -29.79 -0.22
CA LEU A 176 11.90 -29.84 0.72
C LEU A 176 10.86 -30.89 0.32
N VAL A 177 10.57 -31.04 -0.98
CA VAL A 177 9.64 -32.04 -1.50
C VAL A 177 10.17 -33.46 -1.22
N GLU A 178 11.44 -33.73 -1.55
CA GLU A 178 12.11 -35.03 -1.26
C GLU A 178 12.16 -35.37 0.25
N ILE A 179 12.13 -34.36 1.12
CA ILE A 179 12.09 -34.56 2.58
C ILE A 179 10.70 -35.02 3.03
N ILE A 180 9.62 -34.60 2.38
CA ILE A 180 8.24 -34.84 2.85
C ILE A 180 7.48 -35.90 2.04
N GLU A 181 7.93 -36.26 0.83
CA GLU A 181 7.20 -37.14 -0.10
C GLU A 181 6.77 -38.49 0.53
N HIS A 182 7.60 -39.07 1.41
CA HIS A 182 7.30 -40.35 2.07
C HIS A 182 6.11 -40.25 3.04
N GLY A 183 5.76 -39.05 3.50
CA GLY A 183 4.63 -38.81 4.40
C GLY A 183 3.27 -39.07 3.75
N LEU A 184 3.18 -39.11 2.41
CA LEU A 184 1.94 -39.42 1.69
C LEU A 184 1.50 -40.88 1.84
N VAL A 185 2.44 -41.79 2.07
CA VAL A 185 2.20 -43.24 2.22
C VAL A 185 2.31 -43.72 3.66
N ASP A 186 2.39 -42.79 4.62
CA ASP A 186 2.45 -43.11 6.05
C ASP A 186 1.21 -43.89 6.51
N GLU A 187 1.37 -44.81 7.47
CA GLU A 187 0.24 -45.53 8.07
C GLU A 187 -0.71 -44.56 8.79
N GLN A 188 -0.17 -43.49 9.38
CA GLN A 188 -0.94 -42.53 10.15
C GLN A 188 -1.64 -41.49 9.27
N GLN A 189 -2.97 -41.43 9.34
CA GLN A 189 -3.78 -40.50 8.53
C GLN A 189 -3.41 -39.03 8.76
N LYS A 190 -3.15 -38.62 10.02
CA LYS A 190 -2.75 -37.24 10.34
C LYS A 190 -1.47 -36.83 9.61
N VAL A 191 -0.51 -37.74 9.44
CA VAL A 191 0.74 -37.48 8.72
C VAL A 191 0.48 -37.37 7.21
N ARG A 192 -0.36 -38.24 6.64
CA ARG A 192 -0.77 -38.14 5.23
C ARG A 192 -1.45 -36.80 4.92
N THR A 193 -2.39 -36.39 5.76
CA THR A 193 -3.12 -35.13 5.60
C THR A 193 -2.20 -33.92 5.67
N ILE A 194 -1.31 -33.82 6.66
CA ILE A 194 -0.40 -32.67 6.76
C ILE A 194 0.62 -32.64 5.61
N THR A 195 1.03 -33.80 5.10
CA THR A 195 1.93 -33.89 3.94
C THR A 195 1.26 -33.33 2.69
N ALA A 196 0.02 -33.73 2.40
CA ALA A 196 -0.73 -33.18 1.28
C ALA A 196 -0.95 -31.66 1.43
N LEU A 197 -1.24 -31.17 2.64
CA LEU A 197 -1.36 -29.74 2.91
C LEU A 197 -0.03 -28.97 2.78
N ALA A 198 1.10 -29.61 3.13
CA ALA A 198 2.43 -29.03 2.95
C ALA A 198 2.81 -28.95 1.47
N ILE A 199 2.50 -29.99 0.68
CA ILE A 199 2.67 -29.98 -0.78
C ILE A 199 1.81 -28.89 -1.41
N ALA A 200 0.55 -28.75 -0.99
CA ALA A 200 -0.31 -27.66 -1.47
C ALA A 200 0.30 -26.28 -1.19
N ALA A 201 0.84 -26.07 0.00
CA ALA A 201 1.49 -24.80 0.37
C ALA A 201 2.80 -24.57 -0.41
N LEU A 202 3.60 -25.61 -0.65
CA LEU A 202 4.80 -25.52 -1.48
C LEU A 202 4.45 -25.19 -2.94
N ALA A 203 3.41 -25.82 -3.49
CA ALA A 203 2.94 -25.57 -4.85
C ALA A 203 2.36 -24.16 -5.00
N GLU A 204 1.55 -23.72 -4.04
CA GLU A 204 1.05 -22.34 -3.97
C GLU A 204 2.18 -21.32 -3.94
N ALA A 205 3.21 -21.57 -3.12
CA ALA A 205 4.35 -20.67 -2.98
C ALA A 205 5.30 -20.70 -4.20
N ALA A 206 5.35 -21.81 -4.93
CA ALA A 206 6.18 -21.97 -6.13
C ALA A 206 5.50 -21.46 -7.42
N THR A 207 4.17 -21.32 -7.43
CA THR A 207 3.38 -20.92 -8.60
C THR A 207 3.95 -19.66 -9.27
N PRO A 208 4.19 -19.64 -10.60
CA PRO A 208 3.88 -20.69 -11.59
C PRO A 208 5.02 -21.69 -11.89
N TYR A 209 6.15 -21.63 -11.20
CA TYR A 209 7.34 -22.44 -11.48
C TYR A 209 7.42 -23.73 -10.63
N GLY A 210 8.36 -24.62 -10.97
CA GLY A 210 8.78 -25.69 -10.06
C GLY A 210 8.04 -27.03 -10.19
N ILE A 211 7.28 -27.25 -11.28
CA ILE A 211 6.57 -28.52 -11.51
C ILE A 211 7.50 -29.75 -11.49
N GLU A 212 8.72 -29.61 -12.02
CA GLU A 212 9.74 -30.67 -12.03
C GLU A 212 10.08 -31.19 -10.63
N SER A 213 9.97 -30.34 -9.60
CA SER A 213 10.25 -30.73 -8.21
C SER A 213 9.16 -31.61 -7.61
N PHE A 214 7.97 -31.67 -8.22
CA PHE A 214 6.81 -32.41 -7.71
C PHE A 214 6.55 -33.75 -8.40
N ASP A 215 7.36 -34.15 -9.40
CA ASP A 215 7.14 -35.36 -10.20
C ASP A 215 6.99 -36.63 -9.34
N SER A 216 7.86 -36.82 -8.34
CA SER A 216 7.83 -37.97 -7.42
C SER A 216 6.53 -38.07 -6.59
N VAL A 217 5.84 -36.94 -6.41
CA VAL A 217 4.68 -36.79 -5.55
C VAL A 217 3.36 -36.96 -6.30
N LEU A 218 3.35 -36.74 -7.63
CA LEU A 218 2.14 -36.83 -8.45
C LEU A 218 1.50 -38.21 -8.32
N LYS A 219 2.22 -39.29 -8.63
CA LYS A 219 1.68 -40.66 -8.65
C LYS A 219 1.07 -41.10 -7.29
N PRO A 220 1.72 -40.87 -6.13
CA PRO A 220 1.10 -41.10 -4.82
C PRO A 220 -0.19 -40.32 -4.59
N LEU A 221 -0.24 -39.04 -4.96
CA LEU A 221 -1.46 -38.21 -4.81
C LEU A 221 -2.61 -38.76 -5.64
N TRP A 222 -2.36 -39.14 -6.90
CA TRP A 222 -3.36 -39.72 -7.80
C TRP A 222 -3.97 -41.00 -7.27
N LYS A 223 -3.14 -41.92 -6.78
CA LYS A 223 -3.62 -43.14 -6.13
C LYS A 223 -4.45 -42.79 -4.89
N GLY A 224 -4.01 -41.79 -4.13
CA GLY A 224 -4.68 -41.32 -2.92
C GLY A 224 -6.10 -40.79 -3.15
N ILE A 225 -6.36 -40.00 -4.21
CA ILE A 225 -7.71 -39.46 -4.48
C ILE A 225 -8.70 -40.60 -4.75
N ARG A 226 -8.28 -41.66 -5.45
CA ARG A 226 -9.17 -42.80 -5.77
C ARG A 226 -9.48 -43.67 -4.55
N THR A 227 -8.57 -43.75 -3.58
CA THR A 227 -8.70 -44.65 -2.42
C THR A 227 -9.21 -43.97 -1.15
N HIS A 228 -8.87 -42.70 -0.92
CA HIS A 228 -9.20 -42.01 0.32
C HIS A 228 -10.57 -41.32 0.25
N ARG A 229 -11.20 -41.12 1.41
CA ARG A 229 -12.47 -40.38 1.57
C ARG A 229 -12.39 -39.42 2.77
N GLY A 230 -13.34 -38.48 2.85
CA GLY A 230 -13.43 -37.50 3.94
C GLY A 230 -12.26 -36.50 3.95
N LYS A 231 -11.84 -36.05 5.14
CA LYS A 231 -10.82 -35.00 5.29
C LYS A 231 -9.46 -35.32 4.64
N GLY A 232 -9.11 -36.60 4.54
CA GLY A 232 -7.89 -37.03 3.84
C GLY A 232 -7.98 -36.76 2.33
N LEU A 233 -9.13 -37.07 1.72
CA LEU A 233 -9.39 -36.76 0.31
C LEU A 233 -9.35 -35.26 0.04
N ALA A 234 -9.93 -34.46 0.95
CA ALA A 234 -9.93 -33.01 0.83
C ALA A 234 -8.51 -32.43 0.75
N ALA A 235 -7.59 -32.88 1.62
CA ALA A 235 -6.20 -32.43 1.57
C ALA A 235 -5.48 -32.82 0.26
N PHE A 236 -5.76 -34.01 -0.27
CA PHE A 236 -5.18 -34.48 -1.54
C PHE A 236 -5.73 -33.71 -2.74
N LEU A 237 -7.04 -33.44 -2.78
CA LEU A 237 -7.66 -32.59 -3.79
C LEU A 237 -7.08 -31.18 -3.75
N LYS A 238 -6.87 -30.63 -2.54
CA LYS A 238 -6.21 -29.33 -2.38
C LYS A 238 -4.79 -29.35 -2.98
N ALA A 239 -3.98 -30.36 -2.67
CA ALA A 239 -2.63 -30.49 -3.22
C ALA A 239 -2.65 -30.51 -4.75
N ILE A 240 -3.54 -31.30 -5.35
CA ILE A 240 -3.63 -31.42 -6.80
C ILE A 240 -4.16 -30.13 -7.45
N GLY A 241 -5.15 -29.46 -6.86
CA GLY A 241 -5.62 -28.17 -7.36
C GLY A 241 -4.52 -27.10 -7.42
N TYR A 242 -3.58 -27.11 -6.47
CA TYR A 242 -2.43 -26.22 -6.53
C TYR A 242 -1.31 -26.70 -7.47
N LEU A 243 -1.25 -27.98 -7.84
CA LEU A 243 -0.27 -28.52 -8.78
C LEU A 243 -0.69 -28.36 -10.24
N ILE A 244 -2.00 -28.44 -10.55
CA ILE A 244 -2.52 -28.33 -11.93
C ILE A 244 -2.05 -27.05 -12.64
N PRO A 245 -2.12 -25.85 -12.02
CA PRO A 245 -1.66 -24.62 -12.68
C PRO A 245 -0.15 -24.55 -12.96
N LEU A 246 0.67 -25.43 -12.37
CA LEU A 246 2.11 -25.49 -12.65
C LEU A 246 2.43 -26.44 -13.83
N MET A 247 1.45 -27.23 -14.28
CA MET A 247 1.64 -28.20 -15.37
C MET A 247 1.52 -27.54 -16.74
N ASP A 248 2.16 -28.16 -17.73
CA ASP A 248 1.94 -27.81 -19.13
C ASP A 248 0.48 -28.11 -19.55
N ALA A 249 0.00 -27.40 -20.57
CA ALA A 249 -1.40 -27.43 -21.00
C ALA A 249 -1.95 -28.84 -21.28
N GLU A 250 -1.15 -29.72 -21.89
CA GLU A 250 -1.54 -31.09 -22.21
C GLU A 250 -1.78 -31.94 -20.94
N TYR A 251 -0.82 -31.91 -20.02
CA TYR A 251 -0.93 -32.60 -18.73
C TYR A 251 -2.03 -32.01 -17.86
N ALA A 252 -2.15 -30.68 -17.84
CA ALA A 252 -3.22 -30.00 -17.10
C ALA A 252 -4.60 -30.42 -17.58
N ASN A 253 -4.83 -30.54 -18.90
CA ASN A 253 -6.12 -31.00 -19.45
C ASN A 253 -6.42 -32.45 -19.03
N TYR A 254 -5.46 -33.36 -19.22
CA TYR A 254 -5.61 -34.77 -18.85
C TYR A 254 -5.95 -34.93 -17.36
N TYR A 255 -5.16 -34.29 -16.49
CA TYR A 255 -5.35 -34.39 -15.05
C TYR A 255 -6.60 -33.66 -14.56
N THR A 256 -6.98 -32.54 -15.18
CA THR A 256 -8.23 -31.86 -14.83
C THR A 256 -9.44 -32.74 -15.11
N ARG A 257 -9.52 -33.40 -16.28
CA ARG A 257 -10.65 -34.27 -16.63
C ARG A 257 -10.82 -35.43 -15.64
N GLU A 258 -9.72 -36.05 -15.24
CA GLU A 258 -9.72 -37.15 -14.25
C GLU A 258 -10.18 -36.67 -12.86
N VAL A 259 -9.71 -35.52 -12.40
CA VAL A 259 -10.09 -34.96 -11.09
C VAL A 259 -11.52 -34.46 -11.10
N MET A 260 -12.00 -33.94 -12.23
CA MET A 260 -13.33 -33.33 -12.34
C MET A 260 -14.46 -34.31 -12.00
N LEU A 261 -14.33 -35.58 -12.40
CA LEU A 261 -15.29 -36.64 -12.02
C LEU A 261 -15.45 -36.75 -10.50
N ILE A 262 -14.35 -36.58 -9.77
CA ILE A 262 -14.32 -36.67 -8.31
C ILE A 262 -14.81 -35.36 -7.70
N LEU A 263 -14.47 -34.20 -8.28
CA LEU A 263 -14.98 -32.91 -7.83
C LEU A 263 -16.50 -32.83 -7.95
N ILE A 264 -17.07 -33.22 -9.11
CA ILE A 264 -18.53 -33.20 -9.34
C ILE A 264 -19.24 -34.08 -8.33
N ARG A 265 -18.70 -35.27 -8.02
CA ARG A 265 -19.24 -36.15 -6.98
C ARG A 265 -19.28 -35.47 -5.61
N GLU A 266 -18.25 -34.67 -5.30
CA GLU A 266 -18.10 -34.03 -3.99
C GLU A 266 -18.77 -32.63 -3.91
N PHE A 267 -19.37 -32.11 -4.99
CA PHE A 267 -20.17 -30.87 -4.95
C PHE A 267 -21.35 -30.97 -3.97
N GLN A 268 -21.88 -32.18 -3.79
CA GLN A 268 -23.00 -32.46 -2.89
C GLN A 268 -22.57 -32.72 -1.44
N SER A 269 -21.26 -32.64 -1.15
CA SER A 269 -20.76 -32.93 0.19
C SER A 269 -21.36 -31.97 1.23
N PRO A 270 -21.83 -32.47 2.38
CA PRO A 270 -22.33 -31.62 3.47
C PRO A 270 -21.19 -30.91 4.23
N ASP A 271 -19.94 -31.35 4.07
CA ASP A 271 -18.78 -30.77 4.76
C ASP A 271 -18.35 -29.44 4.11
N GLU A 272 -18.44 -28.36 4.88
CA GLU A 272 -18.06 -27.01 4.45
C GLU A 272 -16.57 -26.87 4.14
N GLU A 273 -15.69 -27.63 4.81
CA GLU A 273 -14.26 -27.65 4.48
C GLU A 273 -14.03 -28.26 3.09
N MET A 274 -14.78 -29.31 2.77
CA MET A 274 -14.73 -29.98 1.48
C MET A 274 -15.22 -29.04 0.36
N LYS A 275 -16.37 -28.38 0.54
CA LYS A 275 -16.89 -27.40 -0.44
C LYS A 275 -15.89 -26.29 -0.74
N LYS A 276 -15.23 -25.75 0.28
CA LYS A 276 -14.21 -24.69 0.11
C LYS A 276 -13.03 -25.16 -0.73
N ILE A 277 -12.54 -26.37 -0.45
CA ILE A 277 -11.46 -26.97 -1.22
C ILE A 277 -11.91 -27.21 -2.65
N VAL A 278 -13.07 -27.82 -2.85
CA VAL A 278 -13.60 -28.13 -4.18
C VAL A 278 -13.81 -26.86 -5.02
N LEU A 279 -14.40 -25.80 -4.45
CA LEU A 279 -14.52 -24.50 -5.12
C LEU A 279 -13.15 -23.92 -5.51
N LYS A 280 -12.16 -24.01 -4.61
CA LYS A 280 -10.82 -23.53 -4.90
C LYS A 280 -10.14 -24.32 -6.01
N VAL A 281 -10.30 -25.64 -6.03
CA VAL A 281 -9.77 -26.51 -7.07
C VAL A 281 -10.46 -26.22 -8.42
N VAL A 282 -11.78 -26.04 -8.43
CA VAL A 282 -12.53 -25.64 -9.65
C VAL A 282 -12.00 -24.31 -10.17
N LYS A 283 -11.81 -23.32 -9.31
CA LYS A 283 -11.20 -22.03 -9.67
C LYS A 283 -9.84 -22.23 -10.37
N GLN A 284 -8.97 -23.06 -9.79
CA GLN A 284 -7.62 -23.31 -10.32
C GLN A 284 -7.65 -24.06 -11.65
N CYS A 285 -8.50 -25.07 -11.77
CA CYS A 285 -8.66 -25.84 -13.00
C CYS A 285 -9.16 -24.95 -14.15
N CYS A 286 -10.19 -24.14 -13.92
CA CYS A 286 -10.76 -23.27 -14.95
C CYS A 286 -9.81 -22.13 -15.36
N ALA A 287 -8.90 -21.72 -14.48
CA ALA A 287 -7.88 -20.72 -14.79
C ALA A 287 -6.71 -21.27 -15.62
N THR A 288 -6.58 -22.59 -15.77
CA THR A 288 -5.45 -23.21 -16.46
C THR A 288 -5.67 -23.23 -17.98
N ASP A 289 -4.64 -22.93 -18.76
CA ASP A 289 -4.77 -22.76 -20.21
C ASP A 289 -5.22 -24.02 -20.96
N GLY A 290 -4.84 -25.20 -20.47
CA GLY A 290 -5.19 -26.48 -21.09
C GLY A 290 -6.68 -26.88 -21.04
N VAL A 291 -7.50 -26.19 -20.24
CA VAL A 291 -8.93 -26.53 -20.11
C VAL A 291 -9.75 -25.70 -21.09
N GLU A 292 -10.37 -26.38 -22.06
CA GLU A 292 -11.21 -25.75 -23.07
C GLU A 292 -12.50 -25.17 -22.48
N ALA A 293 -12.90 -23.99 -22.95
CA ALA A 293 -14.13 -23.33 -22.49
C ALA A 293 -15.40 -24.17 -22.74
N GLN A 294 -15.45 -24.94 -23.83
CA GLN A 294 -16.58 -25.81 -24.16
C GLN A 294 -16.78 -26.92 -23.12
N TYR A 295 -15.68 -27.55 -22.69
CA TYR A 295 -15.73 -28.56 -21.65
C TYR A 295 -16.29 -28.01 -20.33
N ILE A 296 -15.90 -26.78 -19.96
CA ILE A 296 -16.43 -26.12 -18.76
C ILE A 296 -17.94 -25.90 -18.90
N LYS A 297 -18.41 -25.42 -20.06
CA LYS A 297 -19.83 -25.16 -20.33
C LYS A 297 -20.71 -26.40 -20.18
N ASP A 298 -20.26 -27.52 -20.73
CA ASP A 298 -21.07 -28.72 -20.84
C ASP A 298 -21.03 -29.56 -19.55
N GLU A 299 -19.85 -29.75 -18.95
CA GLU A 299 -19.65 -30.72 -17.85
C GLU A 299 -19.60 -30.07 -16.45
N ILE A 300 -19.15 -28.82 -16.33
CA ILE A 300 -18.91 -28.20 -15.02
C ILE A 300 -20.04 -27.26 -14.62
N LEU A 301 -20.41 -26.33 -15.50
CA LEU A 301 -21.35 -25.25 -15.15
C LEU A 301 -22.72 -25.75 -14.66
N PRO A 302 -23.39 -26.75 -15.30
CA PRO A 302 -24.71 -27.19 -14.86
C PRO A 302 -24.69 -27.70 -13.41
N HIS A 303 -23.67 -28.47 -13.04
CA HIS A 303 -23.50 -28.98 -11.68
C HIS A 303 -23.08 -27.90 -10.69
N PHE A 304 -22.24 -26.96 -11.13
CA PHE A 304 -21.76 -25.85 -10.31
C PHE A 304 -22.90 -24.93 -9.86
N PHE A 305 -23.72 -24.44 -10.79
CA PHE A 305 -24.87 -23.58 -10.47
C PHE A 305 -25.92 -24.32 -9.64
N LYS A 306 -26.21 -25.59 -9.96
CA LYS A 306 -27.19 -26.39 -9.21
C LYS A 306 -26.82 -26.61 -7.73
N HIS A 307 -25.54 -26.76 -7.42
CA HIS A 307 -25.11 -27.14 -6.06
C HIS A 307 -24.56 -25.99 -5.22
N PHE A 308 -23.91 -24.99 -5.84
CA PHE A 308 -23.29 -23.88 -5.10
C PHE A 308 -24.10 -22.59 -5.10
N TRP A 309 -24.93 -22.31 -6.11
CA TRP A 309 -25.76 -21.10 -6.14
C TRP A 309 -27.06 -21.31 -5.38
N ASN A 310 -26.94 -21.34 -4.05
CA ASN A 310 -28.05 -21.51 -3.11
C ASN A 310 -28.03 -20.41 -2.04
N HIS A 311 -29.19 -20.07 -1.45
CA HIS A 311 -29.30 -19.03 -0.40
C HIS A 311 -28.37 -19.26 0.80
N ARG A 312 -28.07 -20.52 1.16
CA ARG A 312 -27.15 -20.85 2.27
C ARG A 312 -25.73 -20.35 2.04
N MET A 313 -25.27 -20.32 0.79
CA MET A 313 -23.91 -19.88 0.43
C MET A 313 -23.75 -18.36 0.54
N ALA A 314 -24.85 -17.60 0.42
CA ALA A 314 -24.84 -16.15 0.60
C ALA A 314 -24.74 -15.72 2.08
N LEU A 315 -25.10 -16.59 3.03
CA LEU A 315 -25.08 -16.28 4.46
C LEU A 315 -23.66 -16.33 5.07
N ASP A 316 -22.83 -17.32 4.69
CA ASP A 316 -21.43 -17.37 5.15
C ASP A 316 -20.53 -16.50 4.27
N ARG A 317 -19.99 -15.43 4.85
CA ARG A 317 -19.07 -14.49 4.18
C ARG A 317 -17.85 -15.16 3.54
N ARG A 318 -17.35 -16.27 4.10
CA ARG A 318 -16.19 -17.00 3.52
C ARG A 318 -16.59 -17.76 2.27
N ASN A 319 -17.74 -18.43 2.31
CA ASN A 319 -18.31 -19.14 1.17
C ASN A 319 -18.73 -18.19 0.06
N TYR A 320 -19.43 -17.12 0.43
CA TYR A 320 -19.79 -16.00 -0.44
C TYR A 320 -18.57 -15.53 -1.24
N ARG A 321 -17.48 -15.16 -0.56
CA ARG A 321 -16.29 -14.62 -1.24
C ARG A 321 -15.65 -15.64 -2.16
N GLN A 322 -15.50 -16.88 -1.70
CA GLN A 322 -14.91 -17.95 -2.50
C GLN A 322 -15.77 -18.26 -3.74
N LEU A 323 -17.10 -18.25 -3.61
CA LEU A 323 -18.02 -18.52 -4.71
C LEU A 323 -18.00 -17.41 -5.76
N VAL A 324 -18.08 -16.15 -5.33
CA VAL A 324 -17.95 -14.98 -6.22
C VAL A 324 -16.62 -15.03 -6.97
N ASP A 325 -15.51 -15.15 -6.23
CA ASP A 325 -14.16 -15.16 -6.81
C ASP A 325 -13.91 -16.39 -7.71
N THR A 326 -14.63 -17.49 -7.52
CA THR A 326 -14.57 -18.67 -8.40
C THR A 326 -15.41 -18.46 -9.66
N THR A 327 -16.60 -17.91 -9.53
CA THR A 327 -17.50 -17.64 -10.66
C THR A 327 -16.91 -16.62 -11.62
N VAL A 328 -16.22 -15.60 -11.10
CA VAL A 328 -15.51 -14.59 -11.91
C VAL A 328 -14.39 -15.22 -12.74
N GLU A 329 -13.58 -16.12 -12.17
CA GLU A 329 -12.54 -16.80 -12.98
C GLU A 329 -13.14 -17.70 -14.05
N ILE A 330 -14.24 -18.37 -13.73
CA ILE A 330 -14.95 -19.18 -14.73
C ILE A 330 -15.45 -18.29 -15.87
N ALA A 331 -15.99 -17.10 -15.56
CA ALA A 331 -16.43 -16.14 -16.57
C ALA A 331 -15.27 -15.64 -17.46
N ASN A 332 -14.07 -15.44 -16.90
CA ASN A 332 -12.88 -15.05 -17.67
C ASN A 332 -12.54 -16.07 -18.77
N LYS A 333 -12.87 -17.35 -18.60
CA LYS A 333 -12.60 -18.42 -19.59
C LYS A 333 -13.79 -18.71 -20.50
N VAL A 334 -15.00 -18.71 -19.94
CA VAL A 334 -16.23 -19.15 -20.62
C VAL A 334 -16.92 -18.01 -21.40
N GLY A 335 -16.67 -16.76 -21.01
CA GLY A 335 -17.31 -15.56 -21.53
C GLY A 335 -18.32 -14.97 -20.53
N ALA A 336 -18.52 -13.64 -20.61
CA ALA A 336 -19.37 -12.90 -19.67
C ALA A 336 -20.86 -13.26 -19.84
N SER A 337 -21.33 -13.31 -21.08
CA SER A 337 -22.75 -13.55 -21.41
C SER A 337 -23.27 -14.87 -20.85
N GLU A 338 -22.49 -15.94 -20.95
CA GLU A 338 -22.88 -17.27 -20.49
C GLU A 338 -23.14 -17.33 -18.98
N ILE A 339 -22.29 -16.67 -18.19
CA ILE A 339 -22.40 -16.65 -16.73
C ILE A 339 -23.48 -15.67 -16.29
N ILE A 340 -23.52 -14.48 -16.89
CA ILE A 340 -24.49 -13.45 -16.55
C ILE A 340 -25.91 -13.95 -16.82
N ASN A 341 -26.18 -14.55 -17.99
CA ASN A 341 -27.50 -15.12 -18.33
C ASN A 341 -28.04 -16.09 -17.28
N ARG A 342 -27.18 -16.81 -16.56
CA ARG A 342 -27.58 -17.80 -15.55
C ARG A 342 -27.90 -17.18 -14.19
N VAL A 343 -27.47 -15.94 -13.93
CA VAL A 343 -27.61 -15.28 -12.63
C VAL A 343 -28.43 -13.99 -12.68
N VAL A 344 -28.78 -13.44 -13.85
CA VAL A 344 -29.51 -12.16 -13.93
C VAL A 344 -30.89 -12.25 -13.29
N ASP A 345 -31.61 -13.35 -13.49
CA ASP A 345 -32.95 -13.52 -12.90
C ASP A 345 -32.88 -13.52 -11.36
N ASP A 346 -31.77 -13.97 -10.78
CA ASP A 346 -31.51 -13.99 -9.34
C ASP A 346 -31.28 -12.58 -8.74
N LEU A 347 -31.08 -11.53 -9.56
CA LEU A 347 -31.10 -10.14 -9.08
C LEU A 347 -32.48 -9.73 -8.54
N LYS A 348 -33.54 -10.47 -8.90
CA LYS A 348 -34.90 -10.25 -8.43
C LYS A 348 -35.34 -11.22 -7.34
N ASP A 349 -34.41 -11.95 -6.73
CA ASP A 349 -34.71 -12.81 -5.58
C ASP A 349 -35.15 -11.98 -4.35
N GLU A 350 -36.07 -12.53 -3.56
CA GLU A 350 -36.58 -11.89 -2.32
C GLU A 350 -35.46 -11.71 -1.26
N ASN A 351 -34.42 -12.53 -1.29
CA ASN A 351 -33.33 -12.49 -0.33
C ASN A 351 -32.26 -11.45 -0.75
N GLU A 352 -32.18 -10.35 0.00
CA GLU A 352 -31.21 -9.26 -0.22
C GLU A 352 -29.75 -9.73 -0.24
N GLN A 353 -29.37 -10.68 0.63
CA GLN A 353 -27.98 -11.16 0.70
C GLN A 353 -27.60 -11.99 -0.53
N TYR A 354 -28.58 -12.66 -1.12
CA TYR A 354 -28.40 -13.41 -2.36
C TYR A 354 -28.31 -12.45 -3.56
N ARG A 355 -29.19 -11.44 -3.64
CA ARG A 355 -29.07 -10.36 -4.65
C ARG A 355 -27.73 -9.65 -4.58
N LYS A 356 -27.21 -9.42 -3.38
CA LYS A 356 -25.87 -8.83 -3.17
C LYS A 356 -24.76 -9.70 -3.76
N MET A 357 -24.83 -11.01 -3.56
CA MET A 357 -23.87 -11.97 -4.11
C MET A 357 -23.87 -11.97 -5.63
N VAL A 358 -25.07 -11.97 -6.22
CA VAL A 358 -25.29 -11.89 -7.67
C VAL A 358 -24.73 -10.57 -8.20
N MET A 359 -25.07 -9.44 -7.58
CA MET A 359 -24.61 -8.11 -7.99
C MET A 359 -23.08 -7.99 -7.93
N GLU A 360 -22.42 -8.45 -6.86
CA GLU A 360 -20.95 -8.44 -6.79
C GLU A 360 -20.32 -9.31 -7.87
N THR A 361 -20.96 -10.43 -8.20
CA THR A 361 -20.49 -11.33 -9.28
C THR A 361 -20.60 -10.64 -10.63
N ILE A 362 -21.74 -10.03 -10.97
CA ILE A 362 -21.94 -9.31 -12.22
C ILE A 362 -21.00 -8.10 -12.30
N GLU A 363 -20.83 -7.35 -11.21
CA GLU A 363 -19.93 -6.20 -11.12
C GLU A 363 -18.49 -6.57 -11.49
N LYS A 364 -17.95 -7.64 -10.88
CA LYS A 364 -16.60 -8.11 -11.18
C LYS A 364 -16.47 -8.68 -12.60
N ILE A 365 -17.48 -9.43 -13.08
CA ILE A 365 -17.46 -10.00 -14.44
C ILE A 365 -17.45 -8.88 -15.49
N MET A 366 -18.37 -7.92 -15.38
CA MET A 366 -18.46 -6.81 -16.34
C MET A 366 -17.29 -5.84 -16.21
N GLY A 367 -16.73 -5.67 -15.00
CA GLY A 367 -15.50 -4.92 -14.80
C GLY A 367 -14.29 -5.52 -15.52
N ASN A 368 -14.20 -6.86 -15.59
CA ASN A 368 -13.09 -7.58 -16.23
C ASN A 368 -13.26 -7.75 -17.75
N LEU A 369 -14.44 -8.22 -18.18
CA LEU A 369 -14.70 -8.62 -19.58
C LEU A 369 -15.39 -7.51 -20.40
N GLY A 370 -15.95 -6.50 -19.74
CA GLY A 370 -16.77 -5.48 -20.38
C GLY A 370 -18.17 -5.98 -20.76
N ALA A 371 -18.84 -5.24 -21.65
CA ALA A 371 -20.23 -5.49 -22.06
C ALA A 371 -20.37 -5.85 -23.55
N ALA A 372 -19.28 -6.20 -24.24
CA ALA A 372 -19.32 -6.50 -25.69
C ALA A 372 -20.12 -7.77 -26.00
N ASP A 373 -20.02 -8.80 -25.15
CA ASP A 373 -20.68 -10.10 -25.32
C ASP A 373 -22.17 -10.09 -24.90
N VAL A 374 -22.66 -8.99 -24.33
CA VAL A 374 -24.02 -8.85 -23.81
C VAL A 374 -24.96 -8.45 -24.95
N ASP A 375 -25.94 -9.29 -25.27
CA ASP A 375 -26.97 -9.02 -26.27
C ASP A 375 -28.05 -8.05 -25.76
N SER A 376 -28.95 -7.61 -26.65
CA SER A 376 -29.97 -6.60 -26.30
C SER A 376 -30.96 -7.10 -25.25
N ARG A 377 -31.27 -8.40 -25.25
CA ARG A 377 -32.20 -8.97 -24.27
C ARG A 377 -31.57 -9.05 -22.89
N LEU A 378 -30.33 -9.54 -22.80
CA LEU A 378 -29.60 -9.58 -21.53
C LEU A 378 -29.34 -8.17 -20.99
N GLU A 379 -29.10 -7.19 -21.85
CA GLU A 379 -29.02 -5.78 -21.46
C GLU A 379 -30.30 -5.30 -20.77
N GLU A 380 -31.48 -5.55 -21.35
CA GLU A 380 -32.76 -5.18 -20.73
C GLU A 380 -32.97 -5.87 -19.38
N GLN A 381 -32.70 -7.19 -19.32
CA GLN A 381 -32.83 -7.96 -18.08
C GLN A 381 -31.86 -7.47 -17.00
N LEU A 382 -30.63 -7.11 -17.38
CA LEU A 382 -29.64 -6.55 -16.46
C LEU A 382 -30.11 -5.21 -15.90
N ILE A 383 -30.54 -4.27 -16.76
CA ILE A 383 -31.00 -2.95 -16.32
C ILE A 383 -32.23 -3.07 -15.40
N ASP A 384 -33.19 -3.93 -15.74
CA ASP A 384 -34.37 -4.14 -14.93
C ASP A 384 -34.04 -4.84 -13.59
N GLY A 385 -33.17 -5.85 -13.62
CA GLY A 385 -32.67 -6.54 -12.44
C GLY A 385 -31.92 -5.62 -11.48
N ILE A 386 -31.02 -4.76 -11.99
CA ILE A 386 -30.28 -3.82 -11.14
C ILE A 386 -31.19 -2.71 -10.59
N LEU A 387 -32.18 -2.24 -11.34
CA LEU A 387 -33.14 -1.24 -10.86
C LEU A 387 -33.97 -1.81 -9.71
N TYR A 388 -34.49 -3.04 -9.87
CA TYR A 388 -35.22 -3.73 -8.81
C TYR A 388 -34.34 -3.95 -7.57
N ALA A 389 -33.14 -4.52 -7.74
CA ALA A 389 -32.20 -4.75 -6.65
C ALA A 389 -31.71 -3.46 -5.97
N PHE A 390 -31.76 -2.32 -6.68
CA PHE A 390 -31.41 -1.01 -6.13
C PHE A 390 -32.55 -0.32 -5.39
N GLN A 391 -33.80 -0.57 -5.79
CA GLN A 391 -35.00 -0.03 -5.15
C GLN A 391 -35.32 -0.75 -3.83
N GLU A 392 -35.28 -2.08 -3.83
CA GLU A 392 -35.69 -2.94 -2.72
C GLU A 392 -34.59 -3.18 -1.68
N GLN A 393 -33.66 -2.23 -1.50
CA GLN A 393 -32.59 -2.34 -0.49
C GLN A 393 -33.12 -1.97 0.89
N THR A 394 -32.94 -2.87 1.87
CA THR A 394 -33.17 -2.54 3.28
C THR A 394 -31.93 -1.92 3.91
N THR A 395 -30.73 -2.33 3.48
CA THR A 395 -29.45 -1.81 3.96
C THR A 395 -28.64 -1.18 2.84
N GLU A 396 -27.98 -0.05 3.12
CA GLU A 396 -27.18 0.61 2.08
C GLU A 396 -25.86 -0.10 1.87
N ASP A 397 -25.78 -0.85 0.76
CA ASP A 397 -24.59 -1.58 0.39
C ASP A 397 -23.79 -0.89 -0.72
N VAL A 398 -22.50 -0.70 -0.45
CA VAL A 398 -21.52 -0.17 -1.43
C VAL A 398 -21.41 -1.09 -2.65
N VAL A 399 -21.60 -2.40 -2.46
CA VAL A 399 -21.59 -3.41 -3.53
C VAL A 399 -22.62 -3.09 -4.60
N MET A 400 -23.84 -2.73 -4.19
CA MET A 400 -24.92 -2.44 -5.13
C MET A 400 -24.68 -1.13 -5.90
N LEU A 401 -24.12 -0.12 -5.24
CA LEU A 401 -23.72 1.14 -5.87
C LEU A 401 -22.55 0.94 -6.85
N ASN A 402 -21.58 0.09 -6.49
CA ASN A 402 -20.48 -0.32 -7.36
C ASN A 402 -21.01 -1.07 -8.58
N GLY A 403 -21.84 -2.10 -8.37
CA GLY A 403 -22.43 -2.87 -9.45
C GLY A 403 -23.21 -2.00 -10.42
N PHE A 404 -24.12 -1.16 -9.92
CA PHE A 404 -24.90 -0.27 -10.77
C PHE A 404 -24.00 0.68 -11.58
N GLY A 405 -23.04 1.33 -10.92
CA GLY A 405 -22.12 2.25 -11.58
C GLY A 405 -21.26 1.56 -12.64
N THR A 406 -20.69 0.39 -12.33
CA THR A 406 -19.87 -0.39 -13.25
C THR A 406 -20.67 -0.86 -14.46
N ILE A 407 -21.90 -1.34 -14.28
CA ILE A 407 -22.79 -1.79 -15.36
C ILE A 407 -23.14 -0.62 -16.30
N VAL A 408 -23.53 0.54 -15.75
CA VAL A 408 -23.83 1.73 -16.55
C VAL A 408 -22.60 2.24 -17.30
N ASN A 409 -21.43 2.26 -16.65
CA ASN A 409 -20.18 2.71 -17.26
C ASN A 409 -19.70 1.76 -18.37
N THR A 410 -19.87 0.45 -18.20
CA THR A 410 -19.46 -0.56 -19.19
C THR A 410 -20.40 -0.62 -20.39
N LEU A 411 -21.72 -0.43 -20.19
CA LEU A 411 -22.68 -0.30 -21.29
C LEU A 411 -22.50 1.02 -22.08
N GLY A 412 -22.00 2.07 -21.44
CA GLY A 412 -21.63 3.33 -22.08
C GLY A 412 -22.81 3.95 -22.83
N LYS A 413 -22.71 4.07 -24.17
CA LYS A 413 -23.77 4.68 -25.00
C LYS A 413 -25.05 3.86 -25.08
N ARG A 414 -24.99 2.54 -24.85
CA ARG A 414 -26.16 1.66 -24.96
C ARG A 414 -27.23 1.99 -23.91
N VAL A 415 -26.79 2.50 -22.74
CA VAL A 415 -27.69 2.86 -21.64
C VAL A 415 -28.63 4.04 -21.94
N LYS A 416 -28.47 4.73 -23.07
CA LYS A 416 -29.19 5.97 -23.40
C LYS A 416 -30.71 5.83 -23.26
N ALA A 417 -31.29 4.73 -23.73
CA ALA A 417 -32.74 4.50 -23.66
C ALA A 417 -33.26 4.39 -22.21
N TYR A 418 -32.42 3.93 -21.30
CA TYR A 418 -32.78 3.67 -19.90
C TYR A 418 -32.46 4.84 -18.97
N LEU A 419 -31.66 5.83 -19.40
CA LEU A 419 -31.28 7.00 -18.59
C LEU A 419 -32.47 7.76 -17.97
N PRO A 420 -33.61 7.97 -18.67
CA PRO A 420 -34.77 8.61 -18.07
C PRO A 420 -35.34 7.83 -16.88
N GLN A 421 -35.44 6.50 -16.99
CA GLN A 421 -35.92 5.61 -15.93
C GLN A 421 -34.95 5.57 -14.75
N ILE A 422 -33.64 5.50 -15.03
CA ILE A 422 -32.58 5.53 -14.02
C ILE A 422 -32.64 6.86 -13.25
N CYS A 423 -32.72 7.99 -13.95
CA CYS A 423 -32.79 9.30 -13.31
C CYS A 423 -34.10 9.49 -12.54
N GLY A 424 -35.23 8.98 -13.04
CA GLY A 424 -36.49 8.97 -12.30
C GLY A 424 -36.39 8.20 -10.98
N THR A 425 -35.73 7.04 -11.00
CA THR A 425 -35.46 6.25 -9.78
C THR A 425 -34.53 6.98 -8.82
N ILE A 426 -33.47 7.62 -9.33
CA ILE A 426 -32.53 8.41 -8.52
C ILE A 426 -33.26 9.57 -7.82
N LEU A 427 -34.08 10.33 -8.56
CA LEU A 427 -34.84 11.45 -8.01
C LEU A 427 -35.83 10.98 -6.93
N TRP A 428 -36.51 9.85 -7.17
CA TRP A 428 -37.39 9.25 -6.17
C TRP A 428 -36.64 8.85 -4.90
N ARG A 429 -35.45 8.24 -5.02
CA ARG A 429 -34.61 7.88 -3.87
C ARG A 429 -34.00 9.10 -3.17
N LEU A 430 -33.70 10.17 -3.90
CA LEU A 430 -33.20 11.42 -3.31
C LEU A 430 -34.25 12.10 -2.42
N ASN A 431 -35.55 11.86 -2.65
CA ASN A 431 -36.64 12.35 -1.81
C ASN A 431 -36.98 11.43 -0.63
N ASN A 432 -36.23 10.33 -0.42
CA ASN A 432 -36.51 9.37 0.63
C ASN A 432 -36.19 9.98 2.02
N LYS A 433 -36.96 9.58 3.04
CA LYS A 433 -36.76 9.98 4.44
C LYS A 433 -35.39 9.54 4.97
N SER A 434 -34.89 8.37 4.56
CA SER A 434 -33.57 7.88 4.97
C SER A 434 -32.45 8.72 4.35
N ALA A 435 -31.65 9.38 5.20
CA ALA A 435 -30.49 10.17 4.79
C ALA A 435 -29.49 9.34 3.97
N LYS A 436 -29.29 8.09 4.36
CA LYS A 436 -28.33 7.20 3.71
C LYS A 436 -28.76 6.78 2.30
N VAL A 437 -30.06 6.62 2.07
CA VAL A 437 -30.62 6.40 0.72
C VAL A 437 -30.36 7.62 -0.18
N ARG A 438 -30.54 8.84 0.36
CA ARG A 438 -30.20 10.09 -0.35
C ARG A 438 -28.70 10.15 -0.67
N GLN A 439 -27.85 9.72 0.26
CA GLN A 439 -26.40 9.62 0.06
C GLN A 439 -26.06 8.75 -1.15
N GLN A 440 -26.59 7.53 -1.20
CA GLN A 440 -26.34 6.56 -2.26
C GLN A 440 -26.87 7.04 -3.62
N ALA A 441 -28.02 7.72 -3.63
CA ALA A 441 -28.56 8.34 -4.84
C ALA A 441 -27.62 9.42 -5.40
N ALA A 442 -27.09 10.30 -4.54
CA ALA A 442 -26.11 11.31 -4.95
C ALA A 442 -24.78 10.68 -5.41
N ASP A 443 -24.28 9.67 -4.70
CA ASP A 443 -23.07 8.95 -5.09
C ASP A 443 -23.23 8.24 -6.45
N LEU A 444 -24.45 7.76 -6.78
CA LEU A 444 -24.74 7.17 -8.08
C LEU A 444 -24.66 8.22 -9.20
N ILE A 445 -25.22 9.42 -8.99
CA ILE A 445 -25.11 10.53 -9.96
C ILE A 445 -23.65 10.84 -10.28
N SER A 446 -22.80 10.90 -9.24
CA SER A 446 -21.37 11.18 -9.40
C SER A 446 -20.68 10.17 -10.34
N ARG A 447 -21.10 8.90 -10.29
CA ARG A 447 -20.52 7.81 -11.10
C ARG A 447 -21.04 7.79 -12.53
N ILE A 448 -22.32 8.12 -12.75
CA ILE A 448 -22.95 8.07 -14.08
C ILE A 448 -22.81 9.36 -14.89
N ALA A 449 -22.39 10.48 -14.26
CA ALA A 449 -22.33 11.79 -14.92
C ALA A 449 -21.55 11.80 -16.24
N VAL A 450 -20.43 11.07 -16.32
CA VAL A 450 -19.61 10.95 -17.54
C VAL A 450 -20.36 10.21 -18.65
N VAL A 451 -21.11 9.17 -18.30
CA VAL A 451 -21.91 8.39 -19.25
C VAL A 451 -23.09 9.21 -19.76
N MET A 452 -23.79 9.95 -18.89
CA MET A 452 -24.88 10.83 -19.27
C MET A 452 -24.46 11.86 -20.33
N LYS A 453 -23.26 12.43 -20.20
CA LYS A 453 -22.70 13.32 -21.23
C LYS A 453 -22.35 12.60 -22.51
N THR A 454 -21.79 11.41 -22.42
CA THR A 454 -21.45 10.60 -23.60
C THR A 454 -22.71 10.22 -24.39
N CYS A 455 -23.85 10.06 -23.70
CA CYS A 455 -25.18 9.86 -24.28
C CYS A 455 -25.86 11.14 -24.80
N GLN A 456 -25.23 12.31 -24.61
CA GLN A 456 -25.71 13.65 -24.99
C GLN A 456 -26.98 14.12 -24.23
N GLU A 457 -27.25 13.56 -23.05
CA GLU A 457 -28.41 13.95 -22.23
C GLU A 457 -28.10 15.11 -21.27
N GLU A 458 -27.70 16.26 -21.84
CA GLU A 458 -27.33 17.46 -21.07
C GLU A 458 -28.51 18.05 -20.28
N LYS A 459 -29.73 18.00 -20.84
CA LYS A 459 -30.94 18.50 -20.17
C LYS A 459 -31.23 17.75 -18.88
N LEU A 460 -31.03 16.43 -18.89
CA LEU A 460 -31.27 15.57 -17.73
C LEU A 460 -30.22 15.85 -16.63
N MET A 461 -28.96 16.05 -17.01
CA MET A 461 -27.92 16.51 -16.08
C MET A 461 -28.21 17.90 -15.51
N GLY A 462 -28.73 18.83 -16.33
CA GLY A 462 -29.15 20.14 -15.87
C GLY A 462 -30.28 20.08 -14.85
N HIS A 463 -31.28 19.22 -15.08
CA HIS A 463 -32.36 18.99 -14.11
C HIS A 463 -31.83 18.40 -12.79
N LEU A 464 -30.97 17.37 -12.86
CA LEU A 464 -30.30 16.83 -11.67
C LEU A 464 -29.47 17.90 -10.95
N GLY A 465 -28.80 18.80 -11.68
CA GLY A 465 -28.03 19.91 -11.12
C GLY A 465 -28.88 20.88 -10.30
N VAL A 466 -30.09 21.23 -10.78
CA VAL A 466 -31.04 22.07 -10.04
C VAL A 466 -31.53 21.38 -8.78
N VAL A 467 -31.93 20.10 -8.88
CA VAL A 467 -32.39 19.34 -7.72
C VAL A 467 -31.28 19.25 -6.67
N LEU A 468 -30.06 18.86 -7.05
CA LEU A 468 -28.93 18.78 -6.12
C LEU A 468 -28.58 20.14 -5.49
N TYR A 469 -28.77 21.23 -6.21
CA TYR A 469 -28.56 22.59 -5.69
C TYR A 469 -29.56 22.93 -4.58
N GLU A 470 -30.84 22.56 -4.72
CA GLU A 470 -31.86 22.75 -3.68
C GLU A 470 -31.53 21.98 -2.40
N TYR A 471 -30.89 20.81 -2.52
CA TYR A 471 -30.43 19.99 -1.39
C TYR A 471 -29.11 20.44 -0.74
N LEU A 472 -28.51 21.56 -1.14
CA LEU A 472 -27.31 22.10 -0.47
C LEU A 472 -27.54 22.55 0.99
N GLY A 473 -28.80 22.60 1.43
CA GLY A 473 -29.20 22.85 2.82
C GLY A 473 -29.33 21.60 3.70
N GLU A 474 -28.91 20.42 3.21
CA GLU A 474 -29.04 19.15 3.93
C GLU A 474 -28.32 19.14 5.29
N GLU A 475 -29.03 18.68 6.32
CA GLU A 475 -28.55 18.67 7.72
C GLU A 475 -27.48 17.60 7.95
N TYR A 476 -27.60 16.46 7.25
CA TYR A 476 -26.67 15.34 7.39
C TYR A 476 -25.39 15.56 6.54
N PRO A 477 -24.21 15.69 7.16
CA PRO A 477 -23.00 16.06 6.43
C PRO A 477 -22.50 14.97 5.48
N GLU A 478 -22.77 13.70 5.77
CA GLU A 478 -22.43 12.58 4.87
C GLU A 478 -23.18 12.66 3.53
N VAL A 479 -24.44 13.06 3.58
CA VAL A 479 -25.31 13.24 2.42
C VAL A 479 -24.90 14.49 1.67
N LEU A 480 -24.74 15.61 2.38
CA LEU A 480 -24.28 16.87 1.80
C LEU A 480 -22.94 16.72 1.06
N GLY A 481 -21.99 15.99 1.63
CA GLY A 481 -20.70 15.69 0.97
C GLY A 481 -20.87 14.91 -0.34
N SER A 482 -21.84 13.99 -0.40
CA SER A 482 -22.13 13.20 -1.61
C SER A 482 -22.86 14.02 -2.67
N ILE A 483 -23.77 14.92 -2.26
CA ILE A 483 -24.43 15.90 -3.12
C ILE A 483 -23.39 16.83 -3.76
N LEU A 484 -22.45 17.36 -2.97
CA LEU A 484 -21.34 18.17 -3.48
C LEU A 484 -20.46 17.39 -4.46
N GLY A 485 -20.18 16.11 -4.16
CA GLY A 485 -19.48 15.20 -5.07
C GLY A 485 -20.21 15.01 -6.41
N ALA A 486 -21.54 14.85 -6.37
CA ALA A 486 -22.38 14.75 -7.55
C ALA A 486 -22.40 16.06 -8.37
N LEU A 487 -22.54 17.22 -7.71
CA LEU A 487 -22.46 18.53 -8.36
C LEU A 487 -21.10 18.74 -9.03
N LYS A 488 -20.01 18.38 -8.34
CA LYS A 488 -18.64 18.39 -8.90
C LYS A 488 -18.54 17.53 -10.15
N ALA A 489 -19.09 16.31 -10.13
CA ALA A 489 -19.07 15.42 -11.29
C ALA A 489 -19.83 16.01 -12.48
N ILE A 490 -21.01 16.61 -12.25
CA ILE A 490 -21.80 17.27 -13.30
C ILE A 490 -21.06 18.49 -13.86
N VAL A 491 -20.53 19.36 -12.99
CA VAL A 491 -19.79 20.58 -13.40
C VAL A 491 -18.55 20.24 -14.24
N ASN A 492 -17.85 19.15 -13.91
CA ASN A 492 -16.70 18.69 -14.67
C ASN A 492 -17.04 18.26 -16.11
N VAL A 493 -18.30 17.95 -16.38
CA VAL A 493 -18.71 17.26 -17.61
C VAL A 493 -19.61 18.14 -18.50
N ILE A 494 -20.55 18.89 -17.92
CA ILE A 494 -21.51 19.71 -18.69
C ILE A 494 -20.86 20.98 -19.25
N GLY A 495 -19.84 21.52 -18.55
CA GLY A 495 -19.19 22.80 -18.87
C GLY A 495 -19.88 24.00 -18.22
N MET A 496 -19.15 25.12 -18.11
CA MET A 496 -19.57 26.25 -17.26
C MET A 496 -20.72 27.10 -17.81
N THR A 497 -20.92 27.12 -19.13
CA THR A 497 -21.95 27.94 -19.79
C THR A 497 -23.35 27.34 -19.76
N LYS A 498 -23.44 26.00 -19.74
CA LYS A 498 -24.70 25.25 -19.79
C LYS A 498 -25.13 24.69 -18.44
N MET A 499 -24.39 24.99 -17.37
CA MET A 499 -24.71 24.53 -16.03
C MET A 499 -25.96 25.21 -15.51
N THR A 500 -26.91 24.42 -15.03
CA THR A 500 -28.09 24.87 -14.29
C THR A 500 -28.04 24.21 -12.90
N PRO A 501 -27.92 24.97 -11.80
CA PRO A 501 -27.96 26.44 -11.70
C PRO A 501 -26.70 27.15 -12.24
N PRO A 502 -26.80 28.44 -12.61
CA PRO A 502 -25.63 29.24 -12.99
C PRO A 502 -24.59 29.32 -11.88
N ILE A 503 -23.31 29.39 -12.27
CA ILE A 503 -22.17 29.46 -11.33
C ILE A 503 -22.24 30.67 -10.40
N LYS A 504 -22.78 31.78 -10.90
CA LYS A 504 -23.01 33.03 -10.14
C LYS A 504 -23.86 32.80 -8.89
N ASP A 505 -24.80 31.87 -8.95
CA ASP A 505 -25.70 31.54 -7.84
C ASP A 505 -25.14 30.37 -7.01
N LEU A 506 -24.47 29.43 -7.67
CA LEU A 506 -23.89 28.25 -7.03
C LEU A 506 -22.78 28.62 -6.04
N LEU A 507 -21.80 29.43 -6.45
CA LEU A 507 -20.60 29.66 -5.64
C LEU A 507 -20.90 30.39 -4.31
N PRO A 508 -21.71 31.45 -4.24
CA PRO A 508 -22.06 32.10 -2.97
C PRO A 508 -22.75 31.16 -1.98
N ARG A 509 -23.43 30.11 -2.48
CA ARG A 509 -24.04 29.07 -1.64
C ARG A 509 -23.00 28.07 -1.09
N LEU A 510 -21.89 27.86 -1.79
CA LEU A 510 -20.78 27.01 -1.35
C LEU A 510 -19.88 27.69 -0.31
N THR A 511 -19.69 29.01 -0.38
CA THR A 511 -18.85 29.76 0.57
C THR A 511 -19.18 29.48 2.05
N PRO A 512 -20.44 29.51 2.53
CA PRO A 512 -20.75 29.16 3.92
C PRO A 512 -20.53 27.67 4.24
N ILE A 513 -20.61 26.78 3.26
CA ILE A 513 -20.45 25.32 3.43
C ILE A 513 -18.98 24.97 3.72
N LEU A 514 -18.02 25.80 3.31
CA LEU A 514 -16.60 25.65 3.65
C LEU A 514 -16.34 25.63 5.18
N LYS A 515 -17.21 26.29 5.97
CA LYS A 515 -17.13 26.29 7.44
C LYS A 515 -17.61 25.00 8.10
N ASN A 516 -18.21 24.09 7.34
CA ASN A 516 -18.65 22.82 7.88
C ASN A 516 -17.42 22.05 8.40
N ARG A 517 -17.52 21.46 9.59
CA ARG A 517 -16.41 20.74 10.24
C ARG A 517 -16.18 19.34 9.68
N HIS A 518 -17.15 18.80 8.94
CA HIS A 518 -17.11 17.44 8.47
C HIS A 518 -16.16 17.26 7.28
N GLU A 519 -15.22 16.32 7.39
CA GLU A 519 -14.13 16.14 6.43
C GLU A 519 -14.62 15.90 4.99
N LYS A 520 -15.64 15.07 4.82
CA LYS A 520 -16.22 14.76 3.49
C LYS A 520 -16.86 15.98 2.83
N VAL A 521 -17.48 16.86 3.61
CA VAL A 521 -18.10 18.09 3.11
C VAL A 521 -17.01 19.07 2.69
N GLN A 522 -16.00 19.27 3.54
CA GLN A 522 -14.85 20.13 3.24
C GLN A 522 -14.15 19.71 1.96
N GLU A 523 -13.77 18.43 1.84
CA GLU A 523 -13.05 17.92 0.67
C GLU A 523 -13.82 18.14 -0.63
N ASN A 524 -15.09 17.74 -0.68
CA ASN A 524 -15.91 17.89 -1.89
C ASN A 524 -16.25 19.36 -2.20
N CYS A 525 -16.48 20.18 -1.17
CA CYS A 525 -16.75 21.61 -1.36
C CYS A 525 -15.54 22.35 -1.92
N ILE A 526 -14.35 22.12 -1.34
CA ILE A 526 -13.10 22.75 -1.77
C ILE A 526 -12.75 22.34 -3.20
N ASP A 527 -12.92 21.06 -3.54
CA ASP A 527 -12.70 20.58 -4.89
C ASP A 527 -13.67 21.22 -5.88
N LEU A 528 -14.97 21.33 -5.54
CA LEU A 528 -15.95 21.98 -6.39
C LEU A 528 -15.62 23.46 -6.63
N VAL A 529 -15.26 24.20 -5.56
CA VAL A 529 -14.80 25.59 -5.65
C VAL A 529 -13.55 25.69 -6.53
N GLY A 530 -12.58 24.78 -6.37
CA GLY A 530 -11.37 24.74 -7.21
C GLY A 530 -11.68 24.50 -8.69
N ARG A 531 -12.64 23.63 -9.02
CA ARG A 531 -13.08 23.41 -10.40
C ARG A 531 -13.76 24.64 -11.00
N ILE A 532 -14.52 25.38 -10.18
CA ILE A 532 -15.12 26.65 -10.61
C ILE A 532 -14.03 27.69 -10.86
N ALA A 533 -13.02 27.80 -9.99
CA ALA A 533 -11.90 28.74 -10.14
C ALA A 533 -11.06 28.47 -11.40
N ASP A 534 -10.83 27.20 -11.73
CA ASP A 534 -10.02 26.79 -12.89
C ASP A 534 -10.74 27.05 -14.23
N ARG A 535 -12.04 26.73 -14.31
CA ARG A 535 -12.78 26.71 -15.59
C ARG A 535 -13.75 27.86 -15.81
N GLY A 536 -14.15 28.57 -14.75
CA GLY A 536 -15.12 29.67 -14.83
C GLY A 536 -14.79 30.85 -13.91
N PRO A 537 -13.53 31.33 -13.85
CA PRO A 537 -13.15 32.43 -12.95
C PRO A 537 -13.91 33.73 -13.27
N GLU A 538 -14.22 33.96 -14.56
CA GLU A 538 -14.87 35.17 -15.08
C GLU A 538 -16.31 35.37 -14.56
N TYR A 539 -16.98 34.31 -14.12
CA TYR A 539 -18.35 34.40 -13.65
C TYR A 539 -18.46 34.97 -12.24
N VAL A 540 -17.36 35.12 -11.52
CA VAL A 540 -17.33 35.45 -10.09
C VAL A 540 -16.44 36.68 -9.87
N SER A 541 -16.91 37.61 -9.04
CA SER A 541 -16.14 38.81 -8.71
C SER A 541 -14.88 38.50 -7.88
N ALA A 542 -13.79 39.26 -8.09
CA ALA A 542 -12.57 39.16 -7.31
C ALA A 542 -12.78 39.25 -5.78
N ARG A 543 -13.78 40.03 -5.34
CA ARG A 543 -14.12 40.16 -3.91
C ARG A 543 -14.61 38.85 -3.29
N GLU A 544 -15.41 38.08 -4.00
CA GLU A 544 -15.90 36.79 -3.50
C GLU A 544 -14.77 35.75 -3.50
N TRP A 545 -13.90 35.77 -4.50
CA TRP A 545 -12.71 34.93 -4.51
C TRP A 545 -11.77 35.23 -3.33
N MET A 546 -11.56 36.50 -2.98
CA MET A 546 -10.78 36.88 -1.79
C MET A 546 -11.44 36.38 -0.49
N ARG A 547 -12.77 36.46 -0.37
CA ARG A 547 -13.49 35.89 0.77
C ARG A 547 -13.25 34.39 0.90
N ILE A 548 -13.30 33.66 -0.22
CA ILE A 548 -13.00 32.23 -0.26
C ILE A 548 -11.55 31.96 0.15
N CYS A 549 -10.58 32.75 -0.31
CA CYS A 549 -9.18 32.62 0.13
C CYS A 549 -9.03 32.72 1.66
N PHE A 550 -9.74 33.65 2.31
CA PHE A 550 -9.71 33.76 3.78
C PHE A 550 -10.30 32.52 4.47
N GLU A 551 -11.41 31.99 3.97
CA GLU A 551 -12.02 30.76 4.52
C GLU A 551 -11.13 29.52 4.29
N LEU A 552 -10.51 29.40 3.11
CA LEU A 552 -9.59 28.31 2.78
C LEU A 552 -8.31 28.33 3.65
N LEU A 553 -7.88 29.49 4.13
CA LEU A 553 -6.69 29.62 4.97
C LEU A 553 -6.85 28.87 6.30
N GLU A 554 -8.04 28.85 6.88
CA GLU A 554 -8.31 28.04 8.08
C GLU A 554 -8.31 26.54 7.76
N LEU A 555 -8.74 26.16 6.56
CA LEU A 555 -8.78 24.75 6.10
C LEU A 555 -7.40 24.17 5.79
N LEU A 556 -6.37 25.00 5.65
CA LEU A 556 -4.99 24.55 5.60
C LEU A 556 -4.56 23.82 6.89
N LYS A 557 -5.26 24.06 8.02
CA LYS A 557 -5.00 23.40 9.30
C LYS A 557 -5.65 22.02 9.43
N ALA A 558 -6.47 21.59 8.46
CA ALA A 558 -7.19 20.32 8.54
C ALA A 558 -6.24 19.14 8.81
N HIS A 559 -6.65 18.17 9.64
CA HIS A 559 -5.84 16.99 9.95
C HIS A 559 -5.68 16.05 8.75
N LYS A 560 -6.71 15.96 7.89
CA LYS A 560 -6.69 15.14 6.68
C LYS A 560 -5.80 15.75 5.59
N LYS A 561 -4.85 14.96 5.07
CA LYS A 561 -3.94 15.38 3.99
C LYS A 561 -4.69 15.75 2.70
N ALA A 562 -5.77 15.03 2.39
CA ALA A 562 -6.58 15.26 1.19
C ALA A 562 -7.18 16.67 1.17
N ILE A 563 -7.77 17.11 2.29
CA ILE A 563 -8.32 18.46 2.46
C ILE A 563 -7.20 19.50 2.26
N ARG A 564 -6.07 19.35 2.97
CA ARG A 564 -4.94 20.28 2.81
C ARG A 564 -4.47 20.40 1.36
N ARG A 565 -4.38 19.27 0.64
CA ARG A 565 -3.99 19.26 -0.78
C ARG A 565 -5.03 19.94 -1.66
N ALA A 566 -6.31 19.65 -1.47
CA ALA A 566 -7.41 20.27 -2.22
C ALA A 566 -7.40 21.79 -2.00
N THR A 567 -7.29 22.24 -0.74
CA THR A 567 -7.22 23.65 -0.37
C THR A 567 -6.08 24.36 -1.08
N VAL A 568 -4.90 23.76 -1.04
CA VAL A 568 -3.69 24.27 -1.65
C VAL A 568 -3.80 24.37 -3.18
N ASN A 569 -4.36 23.38 -3.86
CA ASN A 569 -4.62 23.44 -5.31
C ASN A 569 -5.62 24.56 -5.64
N THR A 570 -6.69 24.68 -4.85
CA THR A 570 -7.70 25.73 -5.03
C THR A 570 -7.11 27.13 -4.83
N PHE A 571 -6.15 27.32 -3.91
CA PHE A 571 -5.40 28.57 -3.80
C PHE A 571 -4.66 28.92 -5.10
N GLY A 572 -4.01 27.95 -5.74
CA GLY A 572 -3.35 28.17 -7.04
C GLY A 572 -4.32 28.62 -8.13
N TYR A 573 -5.48 27.95 -8.25
CA TYR A 573 -6.50 28.33 -9.22
C TYR A 573 -7.08 29.73 -8.96
N ILE A 574 -7.31 30.09 -7.69
CA ILE A 574 -7.81 31.43 -7.34
C ILE A 574 -6.74 32.50 -7.60
N ALA A 575 -5.47 32.23 -7.29
CA ALA A 575 -4.38 33.15 -7.56
C ALA A 575 -4.21 33.42 -9.06
N LYS A 576 -4.43 32.40 -9.90
CA LYS A 576 -4.49 32.55 -11.36
C LYS A 576 -5.66 33.43 -11.81
N ALA A 577 -6.78 33.38 -11.10
CA ALA A 577 -8.02 34.09 -11.44
C ALA A 577 -7.99 35.59 -11.07
N ILE A 578 -7.54 35.94 -9.86
CA ILE A 578 -7.54 37.34 -9.39
C ILE A 578 -6.19 38.04 -9.61
N GLY A 579 -5.10 37.28 -9.52
CA GLY A 579 -3.73 37.80 -9.44
C GLY A 579 -3.05 37.44 -8.10
N PRO A 580 -1.72 37.28 -8.09
CA PRO A 580 -0.98 36.74 -6.94
C PRO A 580 -0.82 37.72 -5.77
N HIS A 581 -0.79 39.04 -6.01
CA HIS A 581 -0.45 40.02 -4.98
C HIS A 581 -1.45 40.08 -3.82
N ASP A 582 -2.75 40.04 -4.11
CA ASP A 582 -3.81 40.10 -3.09
C ASP A 582 -3.85 38.83 -2.23
N VAL A 583 -3.61 37.67 -2.86
CA VAL A 583 -3.54 36.37 -2.17
C VAL A 583 -2.27 36.28 -1.31
N LEU A 584 -1.15 36.79 -1.82
CA LEU A 584 0.14 36.73 -1.16
C LEU A 584 0.17 37.54 0.13
N ALA A 585 -0.41 38.75 0.16
CA ALA A 585 -0.46 39.57 1.37
C ALA A 585 -1.17 38.83 2.53
N THR A 586 -2.25 38.12 2.22
CA THR A 586 -2.99 37.30 3.19
C THR A 586 -2.15 36.13 3.70
N LEU A 587 -1.42 35.44 2.81
CA LEU A 587 -0.55 34.32 3.16
C LEU A 587 0.65 34.78 4.01
N LEU A 588 1.31 35.87 3.65
CA LEU A 588 2.47 36.38 4.39
C LEU A 588 2.11 36.79 5.82
N ASN A 589 0.95 37.41 6.03
CA ASN A 589 0.46 37.71 7.39
C ASN A 589 0.27 36.43 8.24
N ASN A 590 -0.08 35.31 7.62
CA ASN A 590 -0.25 34.04 8.32
C ASN A 590 1.08 33.34 8.67
N LEU A 591 2.22 33.77 8.10
CA LEU A 591 3.55 33.27 8.50
C LEU A 591 3.95 33.73 9.91
N LYS A 592 3.34 34.81 10.42
CA LYS A 592 3.57 35.35 11.78
C LYS A 592 2.86 34.55 12.88
N VAL A 593 2.02 33.58 12.51
CA VAL A 593 1.29 32.74 13.48
C VAL A 593 2.25 31.74 14.14
N GLN A 594 2.19 31.64 15.47
CA GLN A 594 3.11 30.79 16.25
C GLN A 594 3.01 29.30 15.89
N GLU A 595 1.80 28.81 15.61
CA GLU A 595 1.53 27.40 15.34
C GLU A 595 2.25 26.90 14.08
N ARG A 596 3.11 25.88 14.26
CA ARG A 596 3.98 25.33 13.21
C ARG A 596 3.19 24.81 11.99
N GLN A 597 2.06 24.15 12.22
CA GLN A 597 1.27 23.55 11.14
C GLN A 597 0.75 24.60 10.16
N ASN A 598 0.30 25.75 10.67
CA ASN A 598 -0.21 26.85 9.87
C ASN A 598 0.89 27.43 8.99
N ARG A 599 2.06 27.68 9.58
CA ARG A 599 3.22 28.19 8.84
C ARG A 599 3.63 27.27 7.70
N VAL A 600 3.64 25.94 7.93
CA VAL A 600 4.00 24.95 6.90
C VAL A 600 2.97 24.92 5.77
N CYS A 601 1.68 25.01 6.06
CA CYS A 601 0.67 24.96 5.00
C CYS A 601 0.59 26.26 4.21
N THR A 602 0.77 27.41 4.87
CA THR A 602 0.95 28.72 4.22
C THR A 602 2.16 28.72 3.29
N THR A 603 3.28 28.16 3.74
CA THR A 603 4.51 27.96 2.96
C THR A 603 4.22 27.18 1.66
N VAL A 604 3.48 26.07 1.74
CA VAL A 604 3.12 25.28 0.55
C VAL A 604 2.16 26.07 -0.37
N ALA A 605 1.22 26.83 0.19
CA ALA A 605 0.34 27.68 -0.60
C ALA A 605 1.14 28.75 -1.36
N ILE A 606 2.14 29.39 -0.74
CA ILE A 606 3.03 30.35 -1.38
C ILE A 606 3.80 29.70 -2.55
N ALA A 607 4.31 28.48 -2.37
CA ALA A 607 5.01 27.75 -3.43
C ALA A 607 4.13 27.51 -4.67
N ILE A 608 2.86 27.14 -4.47
CA ILE A 608 1.93 26.87 -5.58
C ILE A 608 1.42 28.15 -6.25
N VAL A 609 1.24 29.23 -5.48
CA VAL A 609 0.97 30.56 -6.07
C VAL A 609 2.13 30.97 -6.97
N ALA A 610 3.37 30.73 -6.55
CA ALA A 610 4.54 31.06 -7.34
C ALA A 610 4.74 30.13 -8.56
N GLU A 611 4.39 28.84 -8.45
CA GLU A 611 4.35 27.91 -9.60
C GLU A 611 3.35 28.42 -10.65
N THR A 612 2.14 28.79 -10.22
CA THR A 612 1.04 29.16 -11.12
C THR A 612 1.21 30.56 -11.72
N CYS A 613 1.68 31.52 -10.92
CA CYS A 613 1.80 32.93 -11.30
C CYS A 613 3.23 33.38 -11.60
N SER A 614 4.16 32.44 -11.75
CA SER A 614 5.61 32.63 -11.87
C SER A 614 6.30 33.19 -10.60
N PRO A 615 7.53 32.73 -10.28
CA PRO A 615 8.19 33.09 -9.02
C PRO A 615 8.53 34.57 -8.85
N PHE A 616 8.72 35.33 -9.94
CA PHE A 616 9.07 36.75 -9.88
C PHE A 616 8.04 37.61 -9.12
N THR A 617 6.78 37.19 -9.07
CA THR A 617 5.71 37.92 -8.36
C THR A 617 5.74 37.71 -6.85
N VAL A 618 6.28 36.56 -6.40
CA VAL A 618 6.25 36.12 -5.01
C VAL A 618 7.60 36.32 -4.31
N LEU A 619 8.70 36.03 -5.00
CA LEU A 619 10.06 36.06 -4.43
C LEU A 619 10.44 37.40 -3.80
N PRO A 620 10.21 38.58 -4.42
CA PRO A 620 10.59 39.85 -3.81
C PRO A 620 9.89 40.12 -2.48
N ALA A 621 8.59 39.80 -2.40
CA ALA A 621 7.82 39.98 -1.17
C ALA A 621 8.27 39.00 -0.08
N LEU A 622 8.57 37.76 -0.45
CA LEU A 622 9.08 36.72 0.45
C LEU A 622 10.47 37.11 1.01
N MET A 623 11.36 37.61 0.16
CA MET A 623 12.68 38.13 0.56
C MET A 623 12.57 39.38 1.45
N ASN A 624 11.55 40.22 1.22
CA ASN A 624 11.32 41.38 2.08
C ASN A 624 10.85 40.97 3.49
N GLU A 625 9.99 39.95 3.61
CA GLU A 625 9.57 39.43 4.92
C GLU A 625 10.71 38.77 5.71
N TYR A 626 11.75 38.25 5.05
CA TYR A 626 12.94 37.73 5.73
C TYR A 626 13.71 38.82 6.51
N ARG A 627 13.59 40.08 6.10
CA ARG A 627 14.24 41.22 6.78
C ARG A 627 13.61 41.55 8.14
N VAL A 628 12.42 41.00 8.44
CA VAL A 628 11.77 41.18 9.73
C VAL A 628 12.60 40.42 10.79
N PRO A 629 12.99 41.05 11.91
CA PRO A 629 13.88 40.46 12.91
C PRO A 629 13.21 39.37 13.78
N GLU A 630 12.19 38.70 13.27
CA GLU A 630 11.49 37.61 13.95
C GLU A 630 11.94 36.26 13.39
N LEU A 631 12.66 35.50 14.21
CA LEU A 631 13.26 34.20 13.88
C LEU A 631 12.22 33.17 13.36
N ASN A 632 10.97 33.28 13.81
CA ASN A 632 9.86 32.43 13.35
C ASN A 632 9.43 32.73 11.91
N VAL A 633 9.45 34.01 11.52
CA VAL A 633 9.11 34.49 10.18
C VAL A 633 10.24 34.12 9.23
N GLN A 634 11.50 34.34 9.62
CA GLN A 634 12.68 33.96 8.86
C GLN A 634 12.73 32.45 8.56
N ASN A 635 12.50 31.62 9.58
CA ASN A 635 12.34 30.17 9.40
C ASN A 635 11.14 29.79 8.51
N GLY A 636 10.07 30.58 8.53
CA GLY A 636 8.91 30.40 7.66
C GLY A 636 9.22 30.72 6.20
N VAL A 637 9.96 31.80 5.97
CA VAL A 637 10.50 32.22 4.67
C VAL A 637 11.44 31.15 4.11
N LEU A 638 12.42 30.69 4.87
CA LEU A 638 13.37 29.67 4.42
C LEU A 638 12.68 28.35 4.04
N LYS A 639 11.68 27.95 4.82
CA LYS A 639 10.83 26.80 4.45
C LYS A 639 10.04 27.08 3.19
N SER A 640 9.47 28.28 3.06
CA SER A 640 8.73 28.70 1.85
C SER A 640 9.61 28.63 0.62
N LEU A 641 10.86 29.10 0.72
CA LEU A 641 11.86 28.98 -0.34
C LEU A 641 12.20 27.52 -0.65
N SER A 642 12.35 26.67 0.37
CA SER A 642 12.62 25.24 0.17
C SER A 642 11.52 24.55 -0.64
N PHE A 643 10.25 24.76 -0.28
CA PHE A 643 9.13 24.22 -1.06
C PHE A 643 9.01 24.91 -2.41
N LEU A 644 9.21 26.22 -2.48
CA LEU A 644 9.17 26.96 -3.73
C LEU A 644 10.12 26.36 -4.78
N PHE A 645 11.40 26.18 -4.44
CA PHE A 645 12.38 25.59 -5.36
C PHE A 645 12.10 24.12 -5.68
N GLU A 646 11.44 23.38 -4.78
CA GLU A 646 10.98 22.01 -5.07
C GLU A 646 9.85 21.99 -6.12
N TYR A 647 8.90 22.92 -6.01
CA TYR A 647 7.72 22.97 -6.89
C TYR A 647 8.05 23.56 -8.27
N ILE A 648 8.85 24.62 -8.33
CA ILE A 648 9.13 25.32 -9.59
C ILE A 648 10.18 24.59 -10.45
N GLY A 649 10.96 23.69 -9.84
CA GLY A 649 11.99 22.88 -10.52
C GLY A 649 12.94 23.73 -11.38
N GLU A 650 12.91 23.50 -12.69
CA GLU A 650 13.78 24.15 -13.69
C GLU A 650 13.62 25.67 -13.76
N MET A 651 12.45 26.22 -13.40
CA MET A 651 12.23 27.66 -13.39
C MET A 651 13.13 28.36 -12.36
N GLY A 652 13.70 27.63 -11.40
CA GLY A 652 14.60 28.17 -10.39
C GLY A 652 15.91 28.75 -10.94
N LYS A 653 16.29 28.40 -12.18
CA LYS A 653 17.56 28.84 -12.80
C LYS A 653 17.68 30.36 -12.92
N ASP A 654 16.56 31.05 -13.16
CA ASP A 654 16.54 32.51 -13.34
C ASP A 654 16.57 33.26 -11.98
N TYR A 655 16.37 32.55 -10.87
CA TYR A 655 16.17 33.14 -9.53
C TYR A 655 17.27 32.79 -8.52
N ILE A 656 18.17 31.85 -8.85
CA ILE A 656 19.25 31.42 -7.95
C ILE A 656 20.12 32.59 -7.47
N TYR A 657 20.50 33.50 -8.37
CA TYR A 657 21.33 34.66 -8.03
C TYR A 657 20.60 35.65 -7.11
N ALA A 658 19.29 35.80 -7.26
CA ALA A 658 18.51 36.68 -6.40
C ALA A 658 18.45 36.15 -4.96
N VAL A 659 18.34 34.84 -4.78
CA VAL A 659 18.16 34.20 -3.46
C VAL A 659 19.48 33.86 -2.77
N SER A 660 20.60 33.80 -3.49
CA SER A 660 21.91 33.44 -2.93
C SER A 660 22.31 34.25 -1.68
N PRO A 661 22.21 35.60 -1.65
CA PRO A 661 22.57 36.37 -0.46
C PRO A 661 21.71 36.06 0.78
N LEU A 662 20.44 35.68 0.57
CA LEU A 662 19.55 35.29 1.65
C LEU A 662 19.96 33.94 2.24
N LEU A 663 20.34 32.97 1.40
CA LEU A 663 20.79 31.65 1.84
C LEU A 663 22.17 31.71 2.51
N GLU A 664 23.05 32.63 2.08
CA GLU A 664 24.33 32.89 2.74
C GLU A 664 24.12 33.32 4.20
N ASP A 665 23.27 34.32 4.43
CA ASP A 665 22.93 34.79 5.77
C ASP A 665 22.36 33.64 6.63
N ALA A 666 21.41 32.88 6.08
CA ALA A 666 20.78 31.76 6.78
C ALA A 666 21.74 30.60 7.11
N LEU A 667 22.75 30.35 6.28
CA LEU A 667 23.76 29.31 6.52
C LEU A 667 24.81 29.74 7.56
N MET A 668 25.03 31.05 7.72
CA MET A 668 25.96 31.60 8.71
C MET A 668 25.30 31.87 10.07
N ASP A 669 23.98 31.81 10.15
CA ASP A 669 23.24 32.03 11.39
C ASP A 669 23.62 31.02 12.48
N ARG A 670 23.54 31.44 13.75
CA ARG A 670 23.86 30.60 14.91
C ARG A 670 22.82 29.51 15.14
N ASP A 671 21.57 29.72 14.75
CA ASP A 671 20.48 28.77 14.91
C ASP A 671 20.62 27.58 13.97
N LEU A 672 20.55 26.37 14.56
CA LEU A 672 20.64 25.11 13.82
C LEU A 672 19.48 24.94 12.83
N VAL A 673 18.30 25.51 13.13
CA VAL A 673 17.11 25.37 12.28
C VAL A 673 17.24 26.21 11.01
N HIS A 674 17.85 27.40 11.10
CA HIS A 674 18.16 28.25 9.95
C HIS A 674 19.09 27.51 8.98
N ARG A 675 20.22 27.00 9.48
CA ARG A 675 21.17 26.23 8.66
C ARG A 675 20.53 24.97 8.07
N GLN A 676 19.70 24.27 8.85
CA GLN A 676 18.99 23.07 8.39
C GLN A 676 18.03 23.37 7.23
N THR A 677 17.22 24.42 7.36
CA THR A 677 16.22 24.78 6.35
C THR A 677 16.86 25.38 5.10
N ALA A 678 17.94 26.16 5.25
CA ALA A 678 18.74 26.63 4.14
C ALA A 678 19.40 25.47 3.36
N CYS A 679 19.97 24.47 4.05
CA CYS A 679 20.48 23.26 3.39
C CYS A 679 19.38 22.53 2.59
N ALA A 680 18.17 22.42 3.15
CA ALA A 680 17.04 21.84 2.43
C ALA A 680 16.67 22.64 1.18
N ALA A 681 16.63 23.98 1.26
CA ALA A 681 16.36 24.83 0.10
C ALA A 681 17.44 24.66 -0.99
N ILE A 682 18.72 24.60 -0.60
CA ILE A 682 19.84 24.39 -1.53
C ILE A 682 19.77 23.02 -2.20
N LYS A 683 19.36 21.97 -1.48
CA LYS A 683 19.10 20.65 -2.08
C LYS A 683 18.12 20.75 -3.24
N HIS A 684 16.94 21.33 -3.00
CA HIS A 684 15.89 21.42 -4.02
C HIS A 684 16.29 22.32 -5.18
N MET A 685 16.95 23.44 -4.89
CA MET A 685 17.48 24.34 -5.91
C MET A 685 18.57 23.69 -6.77
N ALA A 686 19.53 22.98 -6.16
CA ALA A 686 20.59 22.30 -6.88
C ALA A 686 20.03 21.21 -7.82
N LEU A 687 19.05 20.43 -7.34
CA LEU A 687 18.40 19.41 -8.16
C LEU A 687 17.53 20.01 -9.28
N GLY A 688 16.79 21.09 -9.00
CA GLY A 688 15.93 21.74 -9.98
C GLY A 688 16.71 22.45 -11.09
N VAL A 689 17.88 23.00 -10.76
CA VAL A 689 18.72 23.80 -11.68
C VAL A 689 19.86 22.96 -12.31
N TYR A 690 19.87 21.64 -12.09
CA TYR A 690 20.84 20.74 -12.70
C TYR A 690 20.83 20.84 -14.24
N GLY A 691 22.01 21.05 -14.84
CA GLY A 691 22.19 21.10 -16.29
C GLY A 691 21.86 22.44 -16.94
N PHE A 692 21.54 23.49 -16.16
CA PHE A 692 21.18 24.82 -16.67
C PHE A 692 22.30 25.87 -16.58
N GLY A 693 23.54 25.49 -16.26
CA GLY A 693 24.69 26.40 -16.27
C GLY A 693 24.78 27.34 -15.07
N CYS A 694 24.34 26.89 -13.88
CA CYS A 694 24.40 27.67 -12.63
C CYS A 694 25.41 27.10 -11.62
N GLU A 695 26.47 26.46 -12.10
CA GLU A 695 27.47 25.79 -11.27
C GLU A 695 28.26 26.76 -10.39
N ASP A 696 28.45 28.00 -10.84
CA ASP A 696 29.15 29.06 -10.11
C ASP A 696 28.42 29.46 -8.81
N ALA A 697 27.12 29.75 -8.89
CA ALA A 697 26.30 30.06 -7.73
C ALA A 697 26.18 28.86 -6.77
N LEU A 698 26.09 27.65 -7.31
CA LEU A 698 26.02 26.43 -6.51
C LEU A 698 27.37 26.09 -5.83
N ILE A 699 28.51 26.36 -6.46
CA ILE A 699 29.84 26.26 -5.83
C ILE A 699 29.95 27.27 -4.68
N HIS A 700 29.48 28.50 -4.89
CA HIS A 700 29.46 29.51 -3.85
C HIS A 700 28.65 29.05 -2.63
N LEU A 701 27.44 28.56 -2.85
CA LEU A 701 26.60 28.01 -1.78
C LEU A 701 27.21 26.77 -1.11
N LEU A 702 27.88 25.89 -1.86
CA LEU A 702 28.61 24.75 -1.31
C LEU A 702 29.65 25.20 -0.27
N ASN A 703 30.35 26.31 -0.51
CA ASN A 703 31.35 26.83 0.44
C ASN A 703 30.72 27.25 1.79
N HIS A 704 29.47 27.69 1.78
CA HIS A 704 28.71 28.02 2.99
C HIS A 704 28.04 26.78 3.62
N VAL A 705 27.70 25.77 2.83
CA VAL A 705 27.16 24.49 3.33
C VAL A 705 28.24 23.64 4.00
N TRP A 706 29.45 23.57 3.42
CA TRP A 706 30.52 22.65 3.82
C TRP A 706 30.93 22.74 5.31
N PRO A 707 31.04 23.93 5.95
CA PRO A 707 31.37 24.05 7.37
C PRO A 707 30.43 23.29 8.31
N ASN A 708 29.19 23.01 7.89
CA ASN A 708 28.21 22.26 8.67
C ASN A 708 28.50 20.75 8.76
N VAL A 709 29.58 20.27 8.13
CA VAL A 709 29.97 18.85 8.09
C VAL A 709 30.16 18.22 9.48
N PHE A 710 30.59 18.99 10.48
CA PHE A 710 30.88 18.48 11.83
C PHE A 710 29.72 18.65 12.82
N GLU A 711 28.52 18.97 12.32
CA GLU A 711 27.33 19.07 13.15
C GLU A 711 26.91 17.70 13.72
N THR A 712 26.30 17.72 14.90
CA THR A 712 25.92 16.47 15.61
C THR A 712 24.42 16.23 15.63
N SER A 713 23.62 17.26 15.38
CA SER A 713 22.16 17.15 15.32
C SER A 713 21.75 16.26 14.15
N PRO A 714 21.03 15.15 14.36
CA PRO A 714 20.67 14.23 13.28
C PRO A 714 19.89 14.89 12.14
N HIS A 715 19.06 15.89 12.45
CA HIS A 715 18.26 16.59 11.45
C HIS A 715 19.10 17.50 10.56
N LEU A 716 20.08 18.20 11.13
CA LEU A 716 21.00 19.05 10.37
C LEU A 716 22.00 18.19 9.59
N VAL A 717 22.54 17.13 10.20
CA VAL A 717 23.43 16.19 9.51
C VAL A 717 22.75 15.58 8.30
N GLN A 718 21.48 15.17 8.41
CA GLN A 718 20.75 14.66 7.27
C GLN A 718 20.52 15.75 6.23
N ALA A 719 20.08 16.94 6.61
CA ALA A 719 19.87 18.05 5.68
C ALA A 719 21.16 18.46 4.95
N PHE A 720 22.30 18.44 5.64
CA PHE A 720 23.62 18.65 5.07
C PHE A 720 23.98 17.56 4.06
N MET A 721 23.86 16.28 4.44
CA MET A 721 24.14 15.15 3.53
C MET A 721 23.27 15.21 2.28
N ASP A 722 21.98 15.53 2.45
CA ASP A 722 21.04 15.70 1.35
C ASP A 722 21.41 16.88 0.44
N ALA A 723 21.82 18.02 1.02
CA ALA A 723 22.25 19.19 0.25
C ALA A 723 23.52 18.90 -0.55
N VAL A 724 24.51 18.23 0.06
CA VAL A 724 25.74 17.81 -0.61
C VAL A 724 25.45 16.82 -1.73
N ASP A 725 24.49 15.89 -1.55
CA ASP A 725 24.10 14.96 -2.62
C ASP A 725 23.33 15.66 -3.76
N GLY A 726 22.49 16.66 -3.44
CA GLY A 726 21.88 17.52 -4.46
C GLY A 726 22.92 18.32 -5.25
N LEU A 727 23.87 18.93 -4.55
CA LEU A 727 25.00 19.65 -5.16
C LEU A 727 25.94 18.73 -5.93
N ARG A 728 26.08 17.45 -5.54
CA ARG A 728 26.84 16.45 -6.28
C ARG A 728 26.27 16.23 -7.67
N VAL A 729 24.95 16.15 -7.80
CA VAL A 729 24.28 16.02 -9.11
C VAL A 729 24.52 17.28 -9.93
N ALA A 730 24.33 18.45 -9.32
CA ALA A 730 24.42 19.73 -10.01
C ALA A 730 25.85 20.12 -10.47
N LEU A 731 26.84 19.97 -9.58
CA LEU A 731 28.24 20.35 -9.79
C LEU A 731 29.10 19.23 -10.37
N GLY A 732 28.58 18.01 -10.36
CA GLY A 732 29.30 16.80 -10.68
C GLY A 732 30.08 16.20 -9.49
N PRO A 733 30.32 14.87 -9.52
CA PRO A 733 30.95 14.14 -8.43
C PRO A 733 32.42 14.52 -8.21
N ILE A 734 33.12 14.96 -9.26
CA ILE A 734 34.54 15.35 -9.18
C ILE A 734 34.70 16.58 -8.27
N LYS A 735 33.80 17.55 -8.34
CA LYS A 735 33.88 18.76 -7.51
C LYS A 735 33.69 18.43 -6.03
N ILE A 736 32.72 17.60 -5.69
CA ILE A 736 32.51 17.14 -4.31
C ILE A 736 33.67 16.25 -3.82
N LEU A 737 34.24 15.42 -4.70
CA LEU A 737 35.44 14.63 -4.39
C LEU A 737 36.58 15.54 -3.93
N GLN A 738 36.85 16.65 -4.64
CA GLN A 738 37.92 17.60 -4.28
C GLN A 738 37.80 18.14 -2.85
N TYR A 739 36.58 18.42 -2.38
CA TYR A 739 36.32 18.86 -1.01
C TYR A 739 36.50 17.70 0.00
N THR A 740 36.14 16.48 -0.42
CA THR A 740 36.18 15.29 0.43
C THR A 740 37.60 14.72 0.61
N LEU A 741 38.50 14.86 -0.37
CA LEU A 741 39.84 14.26 -0.34
C LEU A 741 40.66 14.66 0.91
N GLN A 742 40.50 15.89 1.39
CA GLN A 742 41.26 16.43 2.52
C GLN A 742 40.99 15.66 3.84
N GLY A 743 39.78 15.15 4.04
CA GLY A 743 39.37 14.53 5.30
C GLY A 743 39.42 12.99 5.32
N LEU A 744 39.58 12.32 4.17
CA LEU A 744 39.55 10.85 4.09
C LEU A 744 40.65 10.18 4.93
N PHE A 745 41.86 10.71 4.86
CA PHE A 745 43.04 10.19 5.59
C PHE A 745 43.52 11.13 6.70
N HIS A 746 42.67 12.04 7.16
CA HIS A 746 43.01 12.99 8.22
C HIS A 746 43.39 12.27 9.53
N PRO A 747 44.36 12.74 10.34
CA PRO A 747 44.79 12.03 11.56
C PRO A 747 43.68 11.83 12.62
N ALA A 748 42.76 12.78 12.73
CA ALA A 748 41.63 12.69 13.65
C ALA A 748 40.55 11.71 13.16
N ARG A 749 40.26 10.69 13.97
CA ARG A 749 39.22 9.68 13.68
C ARG A 749 37.84 10.31 13.43
N LYS A 750 37.45 11.29 14.25
CA LYS A 750 36.16 12.00 14.10
C LYS A 750 36.01 12.66 12.72
N VAL A 751 37.10 13.18 12.16
CA VAL A 751 37.08 13.78 10.82
C VAL A 751 36.92 12.70 9.76
N ARG A 752 37.71 11.62 9.84
CA ARG A 752 37.62 10.50 8.91
C ARG A 752 36.23 9.89 8.89
N ASP A 753 35.63 9.62 10.05
CA ASP A 753 34.32 8.96 10.14
C ASP A 753 33.24 9.72 9.34
N VAL A 754 33.26 11.05 9.38
CA VAL A 754 32.31 11.89 8.63
C VAL A 754 32.65 11.96 7.14
N TYR A 755 33.92 12.16 6.80
CA TYR A 755 34.35 12.28 5.40
C TYR A 755 34.21 10.97 4.63
N TRP A 756 34.46 9.82 5.27
CA TRP A 756 34.16 8.51 4.70
C TRP A 756 32.67 8.31 4.46
N LYS A 757 31.80 8.84 5.35
CA LYS A 757 30.36 8.80 5.13
C LYS A 757 29.94 9.60 3.88
N ILE A 758 30.52 10.79 3.67
CA ILE A 758 30.29 11.60 2.45
C ILE A 758 30.80 10.86 1.22
N TYR A 759 32.02 10.31 1.28
CA TYR A 759 32.60 9.54 0.19
C TYR A 759 31.79 8.29 -0.16
N ASN A 760 31.23 7.59 0.82
CA ASN A 760 30.36 6.45 0.56
C ASN A 760 29.13 6.87 -0.25
N SER A 761 28.51 8.01 0.09
CA SER A 761 27.39 8.57 -0.69
C SER A 761 27.81 8.94 -2.12
N LEU A 762 28.97 9.59 -2.25
CA LEU A 762 29.57 9.97 -3.54
C LEU A 762 29.84 8.75 -4.43
N TYR A 763 30.44 7.70 -3.86
CA TYR A 763 30.81 6.46 -4.54
C TYR A 763 29.57 5.71 -5.01
N ILE A 764 28.54 5.60 -4.16
CA ILE A 764 27.26 5.00 -4.54
C ILE A 764 26.62 5.77 -5.70
N GLY A 765 26.67 7.10 -5.67
CA GLY A 765 25.98 7.94 -6.65
C GLY A 765 26.71 8.13 -7.99
N GLY A 766 28.00 7.82 -8.10
CA GLY A 766 28.80 8.19 -9.28
C GLY A 766 30.12 7.45 -9.43
N GLN A 767 30.17 6.16 -9.09
CA GLN A 767 31.39 5.34 -9.11
C GLN A 767 32.22 5.50 -10.39
N ASP A 768 31.60 5.39 -11.57
CA ASP A 768 32.29 5.45 -12.86
C ASP A 768 32.88 6.85 -13.13
N ALA A 769 32.10 7.90 -12.84
CA ALA A 769 32.53 9.28 -12.99
C ALA A 769 33.70 9.66 -12.07
N LEU A 770 33.89 8.97 -10.92
CA LEU A 770 35.02 9.21 -10.03
C LEU A 770 36.35 8.72 -10.60
N VAL A 771 36.34 7.79 -11.55
CA VAL A 771 37.56 7.23 -12.16
C VAL A 771 38.43 8.35 -12.76
N ALA A 772 37.80 9.34 -13.40
CA ALA A 772 38.45 10.52 -13.96
C ALA A 772 38.87 11.56 -12.90
N GLY A 773 38.24 11.55 -11.72
CA GLY A 773 38.47 12.53 -10.65
C GLY A 773 39.49 12.12 -9.60
N TYR A 774 39.87 10.85 -9.52
CA TYR A 774 40.81 10.39 -8.49
C TYR A 774 42.20 11.03 -8.63
N PRO A 775 42.82 11.51 -7.52
CA PRO A 775 44.14 12.08 -7.55
C PRO A 775 45.19 11.02 -7.90
N ARG A 776 46.25 11.46 -8.59
CA ARG A 776 47.41 10.60 -8.86
C ARG A 776 48.19 10.37 -7.57
N ILE A 777 48.31 9.10 -7.16
CA ILE A 777 49.11 8.68 -6.00
C ILE A 777 50.39 8.04 -6.53
N MET A 778 51.55 8.51 -6.06
CA MET A 778 52.85 7.97 -6.46
C MET A 778 53.09 6.60 -5.84
N ASN A 779 53.81 5.74 -6.57
CA ASN A 779 54.19 4.42 -6.08
C ASN A 779 55.06 4.54 -4.82
N ASP A 780 54.89 3.60 -3.91
CA ASP A 780 55.79 3.42 -2.77
C ASP A 780 56.73 2.22 -3.05
N PRO A 781 57.75 1.95 -2.19
CA PRO A 781 58.68 0.84 -2.42
C PRO A 781 58.03 -0.56 -2.45
N LYS A 782 56.78 -0.70 -1.99
CA LYS A 782 56.06 -1.98 -1.83
C LYS A 782 54.90 -2.13 -2.81
N ASN A 783 54.32 -1.03 -3.29
CA ASN A 783 53.06 -1.00 -4.01
C ASN A 783 53.11 -0.04 -5.20
N GLN A 784 52.49 -0.47 -6.29
CA GLN A 784 52.26 0.35 -7.48
C GLN A 784 50.84 0.93 -7.43
N TYR A 785 50.73 2.25 -7.26
CA TYR A 785 49.46 2.98 -7.15
C TYR A 785 49.11 3.81 -8.40
N ILE A 786 50.06 4.00 -9.31
CA ILE A 786 49.87 4.76 -10.56
C ILE A 786 49.08 3.91 -11.58
N ARG A 787 48.10 4.53 -12.24
CA ARG A 787 47.36 3.98 -13.38
C ARG A 787 48.02 4.44 -14.68
N TYR A 788 49.00 3.70 -15.16
CA TYR A 788 49.84 4.08 -16.32
C TYR A 788 49.06 4.16 -17.63
N GLU A 789 47.95 3.44 -17.74
CA GLU A 789 47.07 3.44 -18.92
C GLU A 789 46.49 4.83 -19.21
N LEU A 790 46.33 5.67 -18.18
CA LEU A 790 45.83 7.05 -18.31
C LEU A 790 46.92 8.02 -18.81
N ASP A 791 48.19 7.62 -18.83
CA ASP A 791 49.30 8.42 -19.35
C ASP A 791 49.57 8.17 -20.84
N TYR A 792 48.87 7.22 -21.47
CA TYR A 792 49.03 6.96 -22.89
C TYR A 792 48.55 8.15 -23.73
N VAL A 793 49.44 8.69 -24.55
CA VAL A 793 49.14 9.65 -25.61
C VAL A 793 49.43 8.92 -26.92
N LEU A 794 48.37 8.56 -27.65
CA LEU A 794 48.45 7.84 -28.92
C LEU A 794 48.63 8.79 -30.10
#